data_AF-A0A1H1RVR8-F1
#
_entry.id   AF-A0A1H1RVR8-F1
#
_cell.length_a   1.000
_cell.length_b   1.000
_cell.length_c   1.000
_cell.angle_alpha   90.00
_cell.angle_beta   90.00
_cell.angle_gamma   90.00
#
_symmetry.space_group_name_H-M   'P 1'
#
loop_
_entity.id
_entity.type
_entity.pdbx_description
1 polymer ?
#
loop_
_entity_poly.entity_id
_entity_poly.type
_entity_poly.pdbx_seq_one_letter_code
_entity_poly.pdbx_strand_id
1 'polypeptide(L)'
;MARRRAFFRSIMGGAAALALALGGATAAGAASRGSLAGTVTAEADGSPLAGVTVSVSTDDASVFESTMTDATGAYLVPDLPAGEYVVAFDASGTDFIPEFWDDASSRAAAQRLIVAEGDSVVGVDAALALGGAIAGIVRHQADGSPLEGVTVRAESADYSVSAFASTDADGAYRLAALPAGDYRVRFEPADPTLSAEFWEDAYDESRAKAVHVTAGQSTERVDAYLAELGVIQGTMTLAADDSPVPGWVTASDATTGLTLQADVAPDGSYSLTVPPGRYVVAFVPDGGRGIREYWKNARREEDATTIAVAQGQIVSDIDATLDSSGMITGVVRTSGALSGDAIVEAYSGDTLVGMAYTQPDGSYRLAVPAGTYIVRATANVYDMIFAPQFFDGVATRAEATPVVLAAGGDRAGVDFDLATGGAIGGNVSTADGAAVSGATVTALLWTASGWQEVAALDTEGSFVLGAGSTPETPGGSLPAGVYTLRVEMAGYCTAYFGGAESLLGAGTFRLESGAVLSARDVMLSSECTAPQSPPALALSQESILAGEVLKISGSGFAPGEAVVIELRSEPTELGELVAGIDGAFSDDFRIPAGFPAGSHTVVALNAQGDVVASAALNVVAGASGGASTPPQGQDDLAATGGELPSFAVTMAAGLLLAGAMLLRRRRQQG
;
A
#
# COMPACT_ATOMS: atom_id res chain seq x y z
N MET A 1 47.94 29.70 -50.08
CA MET A 1 47.41 28.53 -50.85
C MET A 1 46.06 28.98 -51.42
N ALA A 2 45.68 28.94 -52.71
CA ALA A 2 45.71 27.85 -53.71
C ALA A 2 44.79 26.68 -53.29
N ARG A 3 43.77 26.17 -54.03
CA ARG A 3 43.08 26.36 -55.35
C ARG A 3 41.63 25.77 -55.19
N ARG A 4 40.56 25.93 -56.01
CA ARG A 4 40.16 26.63 -57.27
C ARG A 4 38.59 26.70 -57.26
N ARG A 5 37.89 27.67 -57.89
CA ARG A 5 37.20 27.63 -59.22
C ARG A 5 36.56 26.28 -59.66
N ALA A 6 35.43 26.20 -60.39
CA ALA A 6 34.30 27.10 -60.79
C ALA A 6 33.39 26.32 -61.78
N PHE A 7 32.22 26.83 -62.23
CA PHE A 7 31.82 26.82 -63.66
C PHE A 7 30.67 27.85 -63.96
N PHE A 8 30.28 27.98 -65.24
CA PHE A 8 29.65 29.18 -65.83
C PHE A 8 28.85 28.84 -67.11
N ARG A 9 27.63 29.39 -67.32
CA ARG A 9 26.82 29.55 -68.58
C ARG A 9 25.34 29.89 -68.23
N SER A 10 24.50 30.55 -69.05
CA SER A 10 24.68 31.10 -70.41
C SER A 10 23.74 32.29 -70.76
N ILE A 11 24.28 33.32 -71.41
CA ILE A 11 23.77 34.03 -72.62
C ILE A 11 22.24 34.24 -72.82
N MET A 12 21.79 35.49 -72.59
CA MET A 12 21.08 36.42 -73.51
C MET A 12 19.92 35.95 -74.46
N GLY A 13 18.77 36.64 -74.41
CA GLY A 13 17.78 36.63 -75.52
C GLY A 13 16.46 37.43 -75.33
N GLY A 14 16.33 38.58 -76.01
CA GLY A 14 15.07 39.32 -76.28
C GLY A 14 14.36 40.04 -75.11
N ALA A 15 13.38 40.94 -75.30
CA ALA A 15 13.05 41.85 -76.42
C ALA A 15 11.91 42.83 -76.01
N ALA A 16 11.73 43.93 -76.77
CA ALA A 16 10.54 44.82 -76.85
C ALA A 16 10.27 45.95 -75.81
N ALA A 17 10.37 47.18 -76.33
CA ALA A 17 9.38 48.28 -76.27
C ALA A 17 8.81 48.82 -74.92
N LEU A 18 9.51 49.84 -74.38
CA LEU A 18 9.02 51.21 -74.20
C LEU A 18 7.49 51.49 -74.16
N ALA A 19 7.00 51.94 -73.00
CA ALA A 19 5.98 53.00 -72.90
C ALA A 19 6.06 53.68 -71.51
N LEU A 20 5.98 55.02 -71.45
CA LEU A 20 5.69 55.72 -70.19
C LEU A 20 4.17 55.82 -70.00
N ALA A 21 3.69 55.47 -68.82
CA ALA A 21 2.37 55.84 -68.34
C ALA A 21 2.53 56.56 -66.99
N LEU A 22 2.47 57.89 -67.01
CA LEU A 22 2.32 58.73 -65.82
C LEU A 22 0.84 58.86 -65.47
N GLY A 23 0.52 58.90 -64.17
CA GLY A 23 -0.85 58.99 -63.67
C GLY A 23 -1.44 57.61 -63.40
N GLY A 24 -1.52 57.25 -62.11
CA GLY A 24 -1.84 55.87 -61.70
C GLY A 24 -1.19 55.43 -60.39
N ALA A 25 -0.48 56.31 -59.68
CA ALA A 25 -0.40 56.17 -58.24
C ALA A 25 -1.81 56.34 -57.69
N THR A 26 -2.52 55.23 -57.47
CA THR A 26 -3.60 55.22 -56.49
C THR A 26 -2.99 55.72 -55.20
N ALA A 27 -3.45 56.88 -54.72
CA ALA A 27 -3.42 57.08 -53.29
C ALA A 27 -4.17 55.87 -52.70
N ALA A 28 -3.43 54.97 -52.06
CA ALA A 28 -4.06 54.16 -51.03
C ALA A 28 -4.74 55.19 -50.14
N GLY A 29 -6.06 55.10 -50.00
CA GLY A 29 -6.78 55.96 -49.08
C GLY A 29 -6.04 55.87 -47.75
N ALA A 30 -5.66 57.02 -47.19
CA ALA A 30 -5.20 57.05 -45.81
C ALA A 30 -6.44 56.73 -44.97
N ALA A 31 -6.71 55.42 -44.85
CA ALA A 31 -7.94 54.88 -44.31
C ALA A 31 -8.14 55.54 -42.96
N SER A 32 -9.26 56.25 -42.79
CA SER A 32 -9.42 57.10 -41.61
C SER A 32 -9.31 56.21 -40.40
N ARG A 33 -8.27 56.44 -39.58
CA ARG A 33 -8.07 55.65 -38.38
C ARG A 33 -9.14 56.04 -37.38
N GLY A 34 -9.70 55.03 -36.71
CA GLY A 34 -10.64 55.23 -35.64
C GLY A 34 -9.94 55.72 -34.37
N SER A 35 -10.74 55.96 -33.35
CA SER A 35 -10.25 56.30 -32.00
C SER A 35 -11.22 55.77 -30.95
N LEU A 36 -10.70 55.58 -29.74
CA LEU A 36 -11.42 55.00 -28.61
C LEU A 36 -11.17 55.86 -27.37
N ALA A 37 -12.24 56.31 -26.71
CA ALA A 37 -12.17 57.15 -25.52
C ALA A 37 -13.21 56.78 -24.46
N GLY A 38 -12.87 57.06 -23.21
CA GLY A 38 -13.71 56.81 -22.05
C GLY A 38 -13.11 57.42 -20.79
N THR A 39 -13.63 57.00 -19.66
CA THR A 39 -13.24 57.38 -18.31
C THR A 39 -13.10 56.15 -17.43
N VAL A 40 -12.15 56.17 -16.49
CA VAL A 40 -12.01 55.15 -15.46
C VAL A 40 -12.27 55.77 -14.09
N THR A 41 -13.12 55.11 -13.31
CA THR A 41 -13.54 55.54 -11.97
C THR A 41 -13.41 54.42 -10.95
N ALA A 42 -13.46 54.76 -9.66
CA ALA A 42 -13.60 53.79 -8.58
C ALA A 42 -15.08 53.40 -8.42
N GLU A 43 -15.40 52.11 -8.41
CA GLU A 43 -16.78 51.60 -8.27
C GLU A 43 -17.46 52.15 -7.00
N ALA A 44 -16.71 52.24 -5.90
CA ALA A 44 -17.24 52.49 -4.56
C ALA A 44 -17.79 53.91 -4.33
N ASP A 45 -17.29 54.91 -5.06
CA ASP A 45 -17.71 56.32 -4.89
C ASP A 45 -17.76 57.17 -6.18
N GLY A 46 -17.39 56.59 -7.34
CA GLY A 46 -17.33 57.28 -8.63
C GLY A 46 -16.18 58.28 -8.75
N SER A 47 -15.18 58.25 -7.87
CA SER A 47 -13.99 59.11 -7.99
C SER A 47 -13.13 58.75 -9.21
N PRO A 48 -12.54 59.72 -9.92
CA PRO A 48 -11.76 59.45 -11.13
C PRO A 48 -10.41 58.82 -10.82
N LEU A 49 -10.05 57.76 -11.55
CA LEU A 49 -8.78 57.05 -11.37
C LEU A 49 -7.76 57.47 -12.43
N ALA A 50 -6.70 58.14 -11.99
CA ALA A 50 -5.60 58.63 -12.82
C ALA A 50 -4.44 57.63 -12.87
N GLY A 51 -3.76 57.52 -14.01
CA GLY A 51 -2.62 56.62 -14.21
C GLY A 51 -2.97 55.14 -14.45
N VAL A 52 -4.27 54.80 -14.58
CA VAL A 52 -4.70 53.47 -15.03
C VAL A 52 -4.23 53.29 -16.47
N THR A 53 -3.54 52.17 -16.74
CA THR A 53 -3.07 51.83 -18.08
C THR A 53 -4.21 51.20 -18.86
N VAL A 54 -4.74 51.92 -19.85
CA VAL A 54 -5.74 51.37 -20.76
C VAL A 54 -5.02 50.82 -21.99
N SER A 55 -5.16 49.52 -22.23
CA SER A 55 -4.59 48.85 -23.40
C SER A 55 -5.68 48.34 -24.34
N VAL A 56 -5.44 48.49 -25.64
CA VAL A 56 -6.38 48.17 -26.72
C VAL A 56 -5.64 47.27 -27.71
N SER A 57 -6.12 46.04 -27.91
CA SER A 57 -5.40 45.05 -28.72
C SER A 57 -6.29 44.00 -29.36
N THR A 58 -5.87 43.50 -30.53
CA THR A 58 -6.53 42.39 -31.22
C THR A 58 -6.32 41.06 -30.49
N ASP A 59 -7.06 40.00 -30.85
CA ASP A 59 -6.85 38.66 -30.27
C ASP A 59 -5.58 37.94 -30.76
N ASP A 60 -5.00 38.38 -31.87
CA ASP A 60 -3.68 37.93 -32.34
C ASP A 60 -2.52 38.85 -31.89
N ALA A 61 -2.83 39.91 -31.14
CA ALA A 61 -1.92 40.99 -30.74
C ALA A 61 -1.15 41.66 -31.90
N SER A 62 -1.63 41.56 -33.15
CA SER A 62 -1.06 42.27 -34.31
C SER A 62 -1.23 43.79 -34.24
N VAL A 63 -2.21 44.26 -33.46
CA VAL A 63 -2.29 45.64 -32.96
C VAL A 63 -2.27 45.58 -31.43
N PHE A 64 -1.41 46.41 -30.83
CA PHE A 64 -1.39 46.69 -29.40
C PHE A 64 -1.04 48.16 -29.23
N GLU A 65 -1.98 48.94 -28.70
CA GLU A 65 -1.81 50.35 -28.34
C GLU A 65 -2.17 50.53 -26.87
N SER A 66 -1.55 51.51 -26.20
CA SER A 66 -1.80 51.77 -24.77
C SER A 66 -1.70 53.25 -24.43
N THR A 67 -2.49 53.68 -23.46
CA THR A 67 -2.49 55.04 -22.91
C THR A 67 -2.70 55.00 -21.39
N MET A 68 -2.59 56.15 -20.73
CA MET A 68 -2.89 56.30 -19.30
C MET A 68 -4.02 57.31 -19.08
N THR A 69 -4.86 57.05 -18.09
CA THR A 69 -5.91 57.99 -17.68
C THR A 69 -5.32 59.25 -17.05
N ASP A 70 -5.93 60.40 -17.33
CA ASP A 70 -5.52 61.69 -16.77
C ASP A 70 -6.08 61.96 -15.36
N ALA A 71 -5.82 63.14 -14.81
CA ALA A 71 -6.29 63.56 -13.48
C ALA A 71 -7.83 63.69 -13.34
N THR A 72 -8.58 63.50 -14.43
CA THR A 72 -10.05 63.42 -14.46
C THR A 72 -10.56 62.02 -14.77
N GLY A 73 -9.66 61.02 -14.82
CA GLY A 73 -9.96 59.64 -15.18
C GLY A 73 -10.13 59.42 -16.69
N ALA A 74 -10.08 60.49 -17.49
CA ALA A 74 -10.33 60.44 -18.92
C ALA A 74 -9.13 59.90 -19.69
N TYR A 75 -9.39 59.19 -20.79
CA TYR A 75 -8.34 58.68 -21.68
C TYR A 75 -8.78 58.71 -23.16
N LEU A 76 -7.78 58.66 -24.05
CA LEU A 76 -7.94 58.57 -25.50
C LEU A 76 -6.86 57.67 -26.08
N VAL A 77 -7.26 56.69 -26.88
CA VAL A 77 -6.41 55.91 -27.78
C VAL A 77 -6.74 56.36 -29.22
N PRO A 78 -5.91 57.23 -29.82
CA PRO A 78 -6.10 57.69 -31.19
C PRO A 78 -5.57 56.67 -32.21
N ASP A 79 -5.79 56.96 -33.49
CA ASP A 79 -5.10 56.30 -34.61
C ASP A 79 -5.25 54.76 -34.68
N LEU A 80 -6.36 54.19 -34.21
CA LEU A 80 -6.64 52.75 -34.32
C LEU A 80 -7.00 52.34 -35.76
N PRO A 81 -6.44 51.25 -36.32
CA PRO A 81 -6.97 50.61 -37.52
C PRO A 81 -8.43 50.14 -37.32
N ALA A 82 -9.19 50.00 -38.41
CA ALA A 82 -10.50 49.35 -38.33
C ALA A 82 -10.34 47.86 -38.00
N GLY A 83 -11.10 47.35 -37.01
CA GLY A 83 -10.95 45.98 -36.50
C GLY A 83 -11.76 45.69 -35.24
N GLU A 84 -11.58 44.48 -34.71
CA GLU A 84 -12.15 44.01 -33.45
C GLU A 84 -11.08 44.02 -32.35
N TYR A 85 -11.40 44.60 -31.20
CA TYR A 85 -10.46 44.85 -30.11
C TYR A 85 -10.95 44.33 -28.78
N VAL A 86 -10.02 43.84 -27.97
CA VAL A 86 -10.17 43.64 -26.53
C VAL A 86 -9.54 44.85 -25.83
N VAL A 87 -10.27 45.44 -24.89
CA VAL A 87 -9.86 46.60 -24.09
C VAL A 87 -9.66 46.13 -22.64
N ALA A 88 -8.52 46.48 -22.04
CA ALA A 88 -8.17 46.14 -20.66
C ALA A 88 -7.75 47.38 -19.87
N PHE A 89 -8.16 47.43 -18.60
CA PHE A 89 -7.92 48.50 -17.65
C PHE A 89 -7.02 47.98 -16.53
N ASP A 90 -5.73 48.32 -16.60
CA ASP A 90 -4.71 47.83 -15.67
C ASP A 90 -4.30 48.92 -14.67
N ALA A 91 -4.65 48.71 -13.40
CA ALA A 91 -4.32 49.58 -12.28
C ALA A 91 -3.17 49.04 -11.41
N SER A 92 -2.27 48.24 -12.00
CA SER A 92 -1.09 47.66 -11.34
C SER A 92 -0.31 48.67 -10.48
N GLY A 93 -0.02 48.27 -9.24
CA GLY A 93 0.60 49.13 -8.22
C GLY A 93 -0.39 49.92 -7.37
N THR A 94 -1.70 49.70 -7.52
CA THR A 94 -2.76 50.19 -6.64
C THR A 94 -3.54 49.02 -5.99
N ASP A 95 -4.54 49.32 -5.15
CA ASP A 95 -5.44 48.32 -4.58
C ASP A 95 -6.67 48.01 -5.49
N PHE A 96 -6.76 48.57 -6.70
CA PHE A 96 -7.88 48.34 -7.63
C PHE A 96 -7.68 47.08 -8.49
N ILE A 97 -8.74 46.29 -8.65
CA ILE A 97 -8.74 45.07 -9.45
C ILE A 97 -8.66 45.45 -10.94
N PRO A 98 -7.76 44.84 -11.74
CA PRO A 98 -7.71 45.05 -13.18
C PRO A 98 -8.81 44.25 -13.90
N GLU A 99 -9.42 44.84 -14.93
CA GLU A 99 -10.55 44.26 -15.66
C GLU A 99 -10.49 44.49 -17.17
N PHE A 100 -11.40 43.85 -17.90
CA PHE A 100 -11.66 44.10 -19.32
C PHE A 100 -13.04 44.75 -19.47
N TRP A 101 -13.22 45.51 -20.56
CA TRP A 101 -14.44 46.29 -20.80
C TRP A 101 -15.73 45.42 -20.78
N ASP A 102 -16.82 46.03 -20.27
CA ASP A 102 -18.11 45.40 -19.93
C ASP A 102 -17.98 44.38 -18.78
N ASP A 103 -17.43 44.84 -17.64
CA ASP A 103 -17.24 44.15 -16.35
C ASP A 103 -16.58 42.75 -16.45
N ALA A 104 -15.73 42.54 -17.45
CA ALA A 104 -15.22 41.23 -17.80
C ALA A 104 -13.89 40.91 -17.08
N SER A 105 -13.93 39.97 -16.13
CA SER A 105 -12.75 39.56 -15.34
C SER A 105 -11.62 38.86 -16.11
N SER A 106 -11.76 38.61 -17.42
CA SER A 106 -10.71 38.02 -18.25
C SER A 106 -10.87 38.30 -19.75
N ARG A 107 -9.77 38.29 -20.52
CA ARG A 107 -9.77 38.35 -22.00
C ARG A 107 -10.65 37.27 -22.65
N ALA A 108 -10.80 36.11 -21.99
CA ALA A 108 -11.67 35.05 -22.50
C ALA A 108 -13.15 35.45 -22.45
N ALA A 109 -13.57 36.13 -21.37
CA ALA A 109 -14.94 36.63 -21.19
C ALA A 109 -15.20 37.98 -21.91
N ALA A 110 -14.17 38.80 -22.11
CA ALA A 110 -14.28 40.17 -22.62
C ALA A 110 -15.07 40.29 -23.94
N GLN A 111 -16.00 41.25 -24.00
CA GLN A 111 -16.67 41.57 -25.26
C GLN A 111 -15.68 42.19 -26.26
N ARG A 112 -15.75 41.76 -27.53
CA ARG A 112 -14.95 42.34 -28.61
C ARG A 112 -15.64 43.63 -29.07
N LEU A 113 -14.91 44.75 -29.00
CA LEU A 113 -15.37 46.06 -29.43
C LEU A 113 -14.96 46.30 -30.89
N ILE A 114 -15.92 46.66 -31.74
CA ILE A 114 -15.68 46.95 -33.16
C ILE A 114 -15.39 48.44 -33.32
N VAL A 115 -14.28 48.77 -33.98
CA VAL A 115 -13.95 50.14 -34.44
C VAL A 115 -13.94 50.12 -35.98
N ALA A 116 -14.80 50.90 -36.64
CA ALA A 116 -14.77 51.01 -38.11
C ALA A 116 -13.86 52.15 -38.60
N GLU A 117 -13.74 52.28 -39.93
CA GLU A 117 -12.87 53.27 -40.56
C GLU A 117 -13.37 54.71 -40.31
N GLY A 118 -12.66 55.44 -39.45
CA GLY A 118 -12.93 56.83 -39.07
C GLY A 118 -13.84 57.00 -37.86
N ASP A 119 -14.23 55.91 -37.20
CA ASP A 119 -15.09 55.97 -36.02
C ASP A 119 -14.42 56.66 -34.83
N SER A 120 -15.22 57.38 -34.04
CA SER A 120 -14.81 57.90 -32.73
C SER A 120 -15.68 57.20 -31.69
N VAL A 121 -15.21 56.07 -31.19
CA VAL A 121 -15.92 55.26 -30.19
C VAL A 121 -15.73 55.90 -28.82
N VAL A 122 -16.83 56.24 -28.16
CA VAL A 122 -16.86 56.98 -26.90
C VAL A 122 -17.79 56.30 -25.90
N GLY A 123 -17.51 56.47 -24.60
CA GLY A 123 -18.24 55.77 -23.55
C GLY A 123 -17.75 54.34 -23.33
N VAL A 124 -16.47 54.08 -23.64
CA VAL A 124 -15.78 52.84 -23.26
C VAL A 124 -15.26 53.02 -21.83
N ASP A 125 -16.19 53.23 -20.91
CA ASP A 125 -15.91 53.58 -19.52
C ASP A 125 -15.66 52.31 -18.66
N ALA A 126 -15.03 52.48 -17.50
CA ALA A 126 -14.75 51.42 -16.52
C ALA A 126 -14.91 51.93 -15.07
N ALA A 127 -15.26 51.01 -14.16
CA ALA A 127 -15.57 51.32 -12.77
C ALA A 127 -14.88 50.30 -11.85
N LEU A 128 -13.57 50.46 -11.66
CA LEU A 128 -12.73 49.46 -11.02
C LEU A 128 -13.14 49.22 -9.57
N ALA A 129 -13.38 47.96 -9.24
CA ALA A 129 -13.63 47.50 -7.89
C ALA A 129 -12.36 47.57 -7.02
N LEU A 130 -12.52 47.89 -5.73
CA LEU A 130 -11.43 47.81 -4.76
C LEU A 130 -11.18 46.36 -4.35
N GLY A 131 -9.98 45.86 -4.62
CA GLY A 131 -9.52 44.58 -4.11
C GLY A 131 -9.32 44.63 -2.60
N GLY A 132 -9.28 43.44 -1.99
CA GLY A 132 -8.63 43.26 -0.71
C GLY A 132 -7.12 43.07 -0.89
N ALA A 133 -6.44 42.85 0.23
CA ALA A 133 -5.01 42.58 0.28
C ALA A 133 -4.66 41.52 1.32
N ILE A 134 -3.50 40.89 1.17
CA ILE A 134 -2.89 39.99 2.15
C ILE A 134 -1.51 40.57 2.50
N ALA A 135 -1.22 40.69 3.80
CA ALA A 135 0.06 41.20 4.28
C ALA A 135 0.57 40.43 5.51
N GLY A 136 1.89 40.35 5.64
CA GLY A 136 2.58 39.62 6.70
C GLY A 136 4.08 39.81 6.63
N ILE A 137 4.80 39.10 7.50
CA ILE A 137 6.28 39.07 7.53
C ILE A 137 6.81 37.65 7.40
N VAL A 138 7.92 37.48 6.68
CA VAL A 138 8.64 36.22 6.52
C VAL A 138 10.00 36.29 7.21
N ARG A 139 10.32 35.26 8.00
CA ARG A 139 11.51 35.22 8.87
C ARG A 139 12.18 33.85 8.86
N HIS A 140 13.47 33.79 9.21
CA HIS A 140 14.12 32.53 9.56
C HIS A 140 13.50 31.96 10.84
N GLN A 141 13.13 30.67 10.84
CA GLN A 141 12.60 29.99 12.04
C GLN A 141 13.64 29.82 13.15
N ALA A 142 14.94 29.85 12.81
CA ALA A 142 16.05 29.59 13.73
C ALA A 142 16.32 30.76 14.71
N ASP A 143 16.25 32.00 14.23
CA ASP A 143 16.61 33.20 15.02
C ASP A 143 15.63 34.38 14.91
N GLY A 144 14.63 34.30 14.01
CA GLY A 144 13.65 35.36 13.78
C GLY A 144 14.16 36.54 12.94
N SER A 145 15.33 36.43 12.31
CA SER A 145 15.83 37.43 11.35
C SER A 145 14.91 37.53 10.11
N PRO A 146 14.78 38.73 9.50
CA PRO A 146 13.92 38.93 8.34
C PRO A 146 14.49 38.26 7.09
N LEU A 147 13.60 37.75 6.23
CA LEU A 147 13.96 37.16 4.94
C LEU A 147 13.57 38.09 3.79
N GLU A 148 14.56 38.71 3.14
CA GLU A 148 14.38 39.51 1.92
C GLU A 148 14.30 38.62 0.66
N GLY A 149 13.50 39.01 -0.33
CA GLY A 149 13.45 38.36 -1.64
C GLY A 149 12.74 36.99 -1.69
N VAL A 150 12.03 36.59 -0.63
CA VAL A 150 11.11 35.43 -0.67
C VAL A 150 9.96 35.78 -1.60
N THR A 151 9.66 34.92 -2.57
CA THR A 151 8.49 35.08 -3.42
C THR A 151 7.27 34.59 -2.67
N VAL A 152 6.27 35.45 -2.51
CA VAL A 152 4.99 35.10 -1.89
C VAL A 152 3.92 35.11 -2.97
N ARG A 153 3.23 33.97 -3.11
CA ARG A 153 2.11 33.80 -4.04
C ARG A 153 0.81 33.67 -3.25
N ALA A 154 -0.25 34.38 -3.65
CA ALA A 154 -1.63 34.02 -3.30
C ALA A 154 -2.35 33.50 -4.54
N GLU A 155 -3.04 32.37 -4.40
CA GLU A 155 -3.68 31.66 -5.52
C GLU A 155 -5.08 31.16 -5.14
N SER A 156 -6.06 31.35 -6.02
CA SER A 156 -7.44 30.90 -5.80
C SER A 156 -7.56 29.38 -5.97
N ALA A 157 -8.56 28.76 -5.33
CA ALA A 157 -8.74 27.30 -5.34
C ALA A 157 -9.03 26.67 -6.73
N ASP A 158 -9.32 27.50 -7.74
CA ASP A 158 -9.54 27.15 -9.14
C ASP A 158 -8.41 27.63 -10.08
N TYR A 159 -7.35 28.23 -9.52
CA TYR A 159 -6.21 28.83 -10.23
C TYR A 159 -6.59 29.98 -11.21
N SER A 160 -7.80 30.55 -11.12
CA SER A 160 -8.22 31.67 -11.98
C SER A 160 -7.60 33.01 -11.58
N VAL A 161 -7.19 33.16 -10.32
CA VAL A 161 -6.51 34.35 -9.79
C VAL A 161 -5.21 33.94 -9.10
N SER A 162 -4.10 34.54 -9.52
CA SER A 162 -2.79 34.40 -8.88
C SER A 162 -2.11 35.77 -8.76
N ALA A 163 -1.64 36.12 -7.56
CA ALA A 163 -0.93 37.37 -7.27
C ALA A 163 0.43 37.09 -6.63
N PHE A 164 1.39 37.99 -6.84
CA PHE A 164 2.78 37.82 -6.44
C PHE A 164 3.34 39.07 -5.75
N ALA A 165 4.17 38.84 -4.73
CA ALA A 165 5.02 39.83 -4.10
C ALA A 165 6.39 39.22 -3.80
N SER A 166 7.39 40.07 -3.61
CA SER A 166 8.65 39.67 -2.96
C SER A 166 8.77 40.39 -1.63
N THR A 167 9.34 39.73 -0.62
CA THR A 167 9.58 40.37 0.68
C THR A 167 10.68 41.43 0.60
N ASP A 168 10.52 42.50 1.38
CA ASP A 168 11.52 43.56 1.53
C ASP A 168 12.61 43.23 2.57
N ALA A 169 13.53 44.16 2.80
CA ALA A 169 14.64 44.01 3.75
C ALA A 169 14.24 43.90 5.23
N ASP A 170 13.00 44.27 5.60
CA ASP A 170 12.42 44.04 6.93
C ASP A 170 11.63 42.70 6.99
N GLY A 171 11.59 41.97 5.87
CA GLY A 171 10.90 40.71 5.66
C GLY A 171 9.41 40.87 5.36
N ALA A 172 8.92 42.09 5.15
CA ALA A 172 7.50 42.38 4.96
C ALA A 172 7.07 42.19 3.49
N TYR A 173 5.81 41.78 3.28
CA TYR A 173 5.21 41.71 1.95
C TYR A 173 3.76 42.23 1.97
N ARG A 174 3.28 42.65 0.78
CA ARG A 174 1.87 42.96 0.52
C ARG A 174 1.47 42.43 -0.85
N LEU A 175 0.44 41.61 -0.88
CA LEU A 175 -0.32 41.23 -2.08
C LEU A 175 -1.57 42.13 -2.10
N ALA A 176 -1.77 42.90 -3.16
CA ALA A 176 -2.85 43.88 -3.29
C ALA A 176 -3.75 43.55 -4.51
N ALA A 177 -4.83 44.32 -4.69
CA ALA A 177 -5.78 44.17 -5.80
C ALA A 177 -6.41 42.77 -5.93
N LEU A 178 -6.54 42.04 -4.82
CA LEU A 178 -7.14 40.70 -4.80
C LEU A 178 -8.67 40.79 -4.79
N PRO A 179 -9.39 40.13 -5.72
CA PRO A 179 -10.82 39.88 -5.60
C PRO A 179 -11.20 39.28 -4.22
N ALA A 180 -12.40 39.58 -3.72
CA ALA A 180 -12.86 39.00 -2.46
C ALA A 180 -13.08 37.48 -2.61
N GLY A 181 -12.53 36.67 -1.70
CA GLY A 181 -12.51 35.22 -1.84
C GLY A 181 -11.51 34.54 -0.90
N ASP A 182 -11.30 33.24 -1.12
CA ASP A 182 -10.43 32.39 -0.32
C ASP A 182 -9.19 31.98 -1.11
N TYR A 183 -8.00 32.28 -0.57
CA TYR A 183 -6.71 32.10 -1.25
C TYR A 183 -5.79 31.16 -0.48
N ARG A 184 -5.04 30.33 -1.18
CA ARG A 184 -3.86 29.65 -0.61
C ARG A 184 -2.66 30.57 -0.76
N VAL A 185 -1.92 30.77 0.33
CA VAL A 185 -0.69 31.60 0.34
C VAL A 185 0.53 30.69 0.48
N ARG A 186 1.46 30.80 -0.47
CA ARG A 186 2.71 30.02 -0.52
C ARG A 186 3.93 30.93 -0.47
N PHE A 187 4.95 30.48 0.26
CA PHE A 187 6.23 31.13 0.45
C PHE A 187 7.31 30.32 -0.25
N GLU A 188 8.00 30.93 -1.21
CA GLU A 188 9.01 30.32 -2.07
C GLU A 188 10.35 31.07 -1.87
N PRO A 189 11.25 30.59 -0.98
CA PRO A 189 12.56 31.22 -0.77
C PRO A 189 13.47 31.01 -1.98
N ALA A 190 14.33 31.99 -2.25
CA ALA A 190 15.38 31.89 -3.26
C ALA A 190 16.59 31.04 -2.79
N ASP A 191 16.73 30.81 -1.48
CA ASP A 191 17.74 29.93 -0.90
C ASP A 191 17.20 28.48 -0.85
N PRO A 192 17.83 27.51 -1.55
CA PRO A 192 17.39 26.12 -1.59
C PRO A 192 17.65 25.35 -0.29
N THR A 193 18.27 25.97 0.73
CA THR A 193 18.40 25.40 2.08
C THR A 193 17.22 25.73 2.99
N LEU A 194 16.28 26.58 2.56
CA LEU A 194 15.09 26.93 3.34
C LEU A 194 13.83 26.21 2.85
N SER A 195 12.88 25.96 3.76
CA SER A 195 11.59 25.36 3.41
C SER A 195 10.72 26.29 2.55
N ALA A 196 10.22 25.74 1.44
CA ALA A 196 9.08 26.29 0.72
C ALA A 196 7.79 25.68 1.30
N GLU A 197 6.82 26.50 1.67
CA GLU A 197 5.66 26.09 2.46
C GLU A 197 4.42 26.96 2.18
N PHE A 198 3.24 26.43 2.47
CA PHE A 198 2.01 27.21 2.56
C PHE A 198 1.80 27.70 3.99
N TRP A 199 1.02 28.77 4.14
CA TRP A 199 0.71 29.41 5.43
C TRP A 199 0.21 28.42 6.51
N GLU A 200 0.66 28.66 7.75
CA GLU A 200 0.59 27.74 8.91
C GLU A 200 1.28 26.37 8.67
N ASP A 201 2.57 26.43 8.33
CA ASP A 201 3.53 25.31 8.29
C ASP A 201 3.09 24.12 7.40
N ALA A 202 2.33 24.41 6.33
CA ALA A 202 1.73 23.40 5.47
C ALA A 202 2.63 23.08 4.26
N TYR A 203 3.39 21.99 4.35
CA TYR A 203 4.29 21.53 3.27
C TYR A 203 3.59 20.85 2.09
N ASP A 204 2.28 20.57 2.19
CA ASP A 204 1.47 19.96 1.13
C ASP A 204 0.20 20.79 0.86
N GLU A 205 -0.12 20.98 -0.41
CA GLU A 205 -1.23 21.84 -0.85
C GLU A 205 -2.61 21.34 -0.37
N SER A 206 -2.82 20.03 -0.25
CA SER A 206 -4.08 19.48 0.24
C SER A 206 -4.37 19.87 1.69
N ARG A 207 -3.35 20.33 2.42
CA ARG A 207 -3.41 20.77 3.81
C ARG A 207 -3.20 22.28 3.98
N ALA A 208 -2.89 23.01 2.90
CA ALA A 208 -2.78 24.45 2.88
C ALA A 208 -4.11 25.13 3.25
N LYS A 209 -4.08 25.97 4.29
CA LYS A 209 -5.26 26.69 4.77
C LYS A 209 -5.58 27.90 3.88
N ALA A 210 -6.87 28.19 3.77
CA ALA A 210 -7.35 29.38 3.08
C ALA A 210 -7.18 30.63 3.94
N VAL A 211 -6.64 31.68 3.33
CA VAL A 211 -6.67 33.06 3.80
C VAL A 211 -7.87 33.75 3.16
N HIS A 212 -8.81 34.21 3.98
CA HIS A 212 -9.97 34.95 3.50
C HIS A 212 -9.62 36.41 3.20
N VAL A 213 -10.07 36.90 2.05
CA VAL A 213 -9.86 38.27 1.57
C VAL A 213 -11.20 38.97 1.41
N THR A 214 -11.33 40.14 2.04
CA THR A 214 -12.51 41.02 1.92
C THR A 214 -12.15 42.25 1.10
N ALA A 215 -13.01 42.63 0.16
CA ALA A 215 -12.83 43.80 -0.71
C ALA A 215 -12.58 45.10 0.11
N GLY A 216 -11.60 45.90 -0.31
CA GLY A 216 -11.19 47.12 0.38
C GLY A 216 -10.57 46.92 1.78
N GLN A 217 -10.23 45.69 2.18
CA GLN A 217 -9.61 45.38 3.47
C GLN A 217 -8.27 44.65 3.32
N SER A 218 -7.41 44.82 4.32
CA SER A 218 -6.10 44.17 4.40
C SER A 218 -6.14 43.04 5.42
N THR A 219 -5.98 41.80 4.96
CA THR A 219 -5.83 40.61 5.82
C THR A 219 -4.38 40.55 6.29
N GLU A 220 -4.15 41.16 7.45
CA GLU A 220 -2.85 41.28 8.10
C GLU A 220 -2.43 39.99 8.85
N ARG A 221 -1.13 39.90 9.17
CA ARG A 221 -0.51 38.85 10.00
C ARG A 221 -0.50 37.45 9.36
N VAL A 222 -0.47 37.38 8.04
CA VAL A 222 -0.21 36.12 7.31
C VAL A 222 1.31 35.87 7.32
N ASP A 223 1.84 35.69 8.53
CA ASP A 223 3.27 35.60 8.83
C ASP A 223 3.79 34.17 8.54
N ALA A 224 5.07 34.03 8.17
CA ALA A 224 5.73 32.74 7.93
C ALA A 224 7.15 32.68 8.53
N TYR A 225 7.58 31.49 8.95
CA TYR A 225 8.85 31.27 9.63
C TYR A 225 9.58 30.07 9.00
N LEU A 226 10.30 30.34 7.91
CA LEU A 226 10.89 29.29 7.07
C LEU A 226 12.03 28.58 7.81
N ALA A 227 12.01 27.26 7.78
CA ALA A 227 12.98 26.40 8.44
C ALA A 227 14.22 26.16 7.57
N GLU A 228 15.40 26.04 8.17
CA GLU A 228 16.53 25.39 7.50
C GLU A 228 16.24 23.90 7.34
N LEU A 229 16.33 23.40 6.11
CA LEU A 229 16.11 22.00 5.76
C LEU A 229 17.24 21.12 6.32
N GLY A 230 16.85 20.00 6.93
CA GLY A 230 17.78 18.91 7.27
C GLY A 230 17.99 17.95 6.10
N VAL A 231 18.91 16.99 6.28
CA VAL A 231 19.25 15.97 5.28
C VAL A 231 19.31 14.61 5.95
N ILE A 232 18.58 13.63 5.41
CA ILE A 232 18.71 12.21 5.76
C ILE A 232 19.61 11.57 4.69
N GLN A 233 20.73 10.98 5.08
CA GLN A 233 21.69 10.36 4.15
C GLN A 233 22.19 9.00 4.64
N GLY A 234 22.52 8.14 3.68
CA GLY A 234 23.01 6.78 3.91
C GLY A 234 23.18 6.04 2.60
N THR A 235 23.14 4.72 2.67
CA THR A 235 23.28 3.81 1.52
C THR A 235 22.15 2.77 1.44
N MET A 236 21.98 2.15 0.28
CA MET A 236 21.04 1.05 0.02
C MET A 236 21.76 -0.07 -0.74
N THR A 237 21.98 -1.20 -0.07
CA THR A 237 22.80 -2.35 -0.54
C THR A 237 22.02 -3.67 -0.45
N LEU A 238 22.49 -4.74 -1.10
CA LEU A 238 21.95 -6.10 -0.93
C LEU A 238 22.68 -6.87 0.18
N ALA A 239 21.93 -7.51 1.07
CA ALA A 239 22.45 -8.43 2.10
C ALA A 239 23.16 -9.69 1.55
N ALA A 240 23.08 -9.93 0.23
CA ALA A 240 23.68 -11.10 -0.41
C ALA A 240 25.14 -10.90 -0.87
N ASP A 241 25.52 -9.67 -1.23
CA ASP A 241 26.83 -9.36 -1.84
C ASP A 241 27.32 -7.91 -1.62
N ASP A 242 26.68 -7.16 -0.73
CA ASP A 242 26.89 -5.72 -0.45
C ASP A 242 26.76 -4.81 -1.70
N SER A 243 26.18 -5.30 -2.80
CA SER A 243 26.10 -4.51 -4.04
C SER A 243 25.03 -3.39 -3.94
N PRO A 244 25.28 -2.22 -4.56
CA PRO A 244 24.30 -1.14 -4.66
C PRO A 244 22.96 -1.56 -5.24
N VAL A 245 21.88 -1.12 -4.61
CA VAL A 245 20.51 -1.35 -5.10
C VAL A 245 20.00 -0.08 -5.77
N PRO A 246 19.62 -0.10 -7.06
CA PRO A 246 18.91 1.01 -7.68
C PRO A 246 17.50 1.12 -7.09
N GLY A 247 16.96 2.32 -7.00
CA GLY A 247 15.63 2.57 -6.43
C GLY A 247 15.57 3.97 -5.82
N TRP A 248 14.71 4.14 -4.82
CA TRP A 248 14.52 5.42 -4.14
C TRP A 248 14.26 5.24 -2.64
N VAL A 249 14.53 6.29 -1.87
CA VAL A 249 14.24 6.37 -0.44
C VAL A 249 13.16 7.42 -0.23
N THR A 250 12.14 7.09 0.58
CA THR A 250 11.07 8.02 0.95
C THR A 250 11.10 8.34 2.44
N ALA A 251 10.85 9.59 2.80
CA ALA A 251 10.66 10.05 4.17
C ALA A 251 9.25 10.63 4.34
N SER A 252 8.46 10.04 5.25
CA SER A 252 7.06 10.40 5.48
C SER A 252 6.82 10.82 6.94
N ASP A 253 6.26 12.01 7.17
CA ASP A 253 5.82 12.46 8.50
C ASP A 253 4.29 12.42 8.57
N ALA A 254 3.74 11.53 9.40
CA ALA A 254 2.30 11.34 9.54
C ALA A 254 1.56 12.56 10.14
N THR A 255 2.28 13.44 10.83
CA THR A 255 1.72 14.66 11.45
C THR A 255 1.36 15.67 10.37
N THR A 256 2.31 15.96 9.47
CA THR A 256 2.15 16.92 8.37
C THR A 256 1.59 16.26 7.10
N GLY A 257 1.63 14.93 7.00
CA GLY A 257 1.26 14.18 5.79
C GLY A 257 2.28 14.29 4.66
N LEU A 258 3.38 15.02 4.89
CA LEU A 258 4.45 15.22 3.93
C LEU A 258 5.14 13.89 3.63
N THR A 259 5.29 13.57 2.35
CA THR A 259 6.17 12.49 1.88
C THR A 259 7.12 13.06 0.83
N LEU A 260 8.42 12.90 1.08
CA LEU A 260 9.50 13.33 0.19
C LEU A 260 10.31 12.12 -0.29
N GLN A 261 10.92 12.23 -1.47
CA GLN A 261 11.69 11.17 -2.13
C GLN A 261 13.07 11.68 -2.56
N ALA A 262 14.08 10.81 -2.46
CA ALA A 262 15.34 10.95 -3.18
C ALA A 262 15.67 9.62 -3.88
N ASP A 263 16.17 9.70 -5.12
CA ASP A 263 16.64 8.53 -5.85
C ASP A 263 18.00 8.07 -5.33
N VAL A 264 18.26 6.77 -5.37
CA VAL A 264 19.53 6.17 -4.95
C VAL A 264 20.52 6.21 -6.11
N ALA A 265 21.72 6.74 -5.84
CA ALA A 265 22.79 6.87 -6.81
C ALA A 265 23.37 5.51 -7.23
N PRO A 266 24.07 5.40 -8.39
CA PRO A 266 24.62 4.12 -8.87
C PRO A 266 25.70 3.48 -7.97
N ASP A 267 26.21 4.18 -6.96
CA ASP A 267 27.10 3.65 -5.92
C ASP A 267 26.38 3.22 -4.64
N GLY A 268 25.05 3.32 -4.62
CA GLY A 268 24.18 2.95 -3.51
C GLY A 268 23.92 4.08 -2.52
N SER A 269 24.56 5.24 -2.65
CA SER A 269 24.36 6.39 -1.76
C SER A 269 23.06 7.15 -2.05
N TYR A 270 22.49 7.80 -1.05
CA TYR A 270 21.37 8.72 -1.21
C TYR A 270 21.46 9.92 -0.24
N SER A 271 20.81 11.02 -0.61
CA SER A 271 20.71 12.25 0.19
C SER A 271 19.32 12.86 0.02
N LEU A 272 18.51 12.77 1.06
CA LEU A 272 17.11 13.20 1.08
C LEU A 272 16.94 14.44 1.97
N THR A 273 16.80 15.60 1.33
CA THR A 273 16.52 16.88 1.99
C THR A 273 15.07 16.91 2.52
N VAL A 274 14.88 17.30 3.78
CA VAL A 274 13.57 17.34 4.46
C VAL A 274 13.44 18.55 5.40
N PRO A 275 12.21 19.08 5.64
CA PRO A 275 11.96 19.99 6.75
C PRO A 275 12.29 19.37 8.13
N PRO A 276 12.27 20.17 9.21
CA PRO A 276 12.31 19.63 10.57
C PRO A 276 11.04 18.80 10.85
N GLY A 277 11.20 17.60 11.40
CA GLY A 277 10.06 16.68 11.56
C GLY A 277 10.42 15.33 12.19
N ARG A 278 9.45 14.39 12.18
CA ARG A 278 9.63 13.00 12.61
C ARG A 278 9.18 12.03 11.52
N TYR A 279 10.16 11.53 10.77
CA TYR A 279 9.96 10.76 9.56
C TYR A 279 10.02 9.26 9.80
N VAL A 280 9.07 8.52 9.22
CA VAL A 280 9.26 7.12 8.84
C VAL A 280 10.05 7.11 7.53
N VAL A 281 11.16 6.37 7.47
CA VAL A 281 11.98 6.23 6.25
C VAL A 281 11.79 4.83 5.68
N ALA A 282 11.52 4.76 4.37
CA ALA A 282 11.34 3.53 3.61
C ALA A 282 12.30 3.47 2.42
N PHE A 283 12.81 2.26 2.17
CA PHE A 283 13.78 1.95 1.12
C PHE A 283 13.06 1.14 0.05
N VAL A 284 12.93 1.70 -1.15
CA VAL A 284 12.10 1.14 -2.22
C VAL A 284 12.98 0.75 -3.41
N PRO A 285 13.34 -0.54 -3.54
CA PRO A 285 14.23 -1.01 -4.59
C PRO A 285 13.51 -1.13 -5.94
N ASP A 286 14.19 -0.71 -7.00
CA ASP A 286 13.80 -0.96 -8.39
C ASP A 286 14.42 -2.28 -8.91
N GLY A 287 13.89 -2.82 -10.01
CA GLY A 287 14.44 -3.98 -10.70
C GLY A 287 14.28 -5.33 -9.98
N GLY A 288 13.62 -5.37 -8.81
CA GLY A 288 13.20 -6.62 -8.14
C GLY A 288 14.34 -7.50 -7.62
N ARG A 289 15.46 -6.88 -7.18
CA ARG A 289 16.59 -7.59 -6.54
C ARG A 289 16.58 -7.50 -5.01
N GLY A 290 16.20 -6.35 -4.47
CA GLY A 290 15.98 -6.15 -3.03
C GLY A 290 14.49 -6.17 -2.69
N ILE A 291 14.19 -6.29 -1.41
CA ILE A 291 12.81 -6.22 -0.89
C ILE A 291 12.62 -4.86 -0.19
N ARG A 292 11.44 -4.24 -0.36
CA ARG A 292 11.09 -3.00 0.34
C ARG A 292 11.11 -3.20 1.86
N GLU A 293 11.71 -2.26 2.57
CA GLU A 293 11.66 -2.20 4.04
C GLU A 293 11.70 -0.76 4.55
N TYR A 294 11.55 -0.64 5.87
CA TYR A 294 11.62 0.61 6.62
C TYR A 294 12.83 0.59 7.56
N TRP A 295 13.24 1.77 8.00
CA TRP A 295 14.44 1.98 8.81
C TRP A 295 14.57 0.98 9.99
N LYS A 296 15.77 0.38 10.08
CA LYS A 296 16.15 -0.76 10.94
C LYS A 296 15.50 -2.11 10.58
N ASN A 297 15.36 -2.41 9.28
CA ASN A 297 14.78 -3.65 8.75
C ASN A 297 13.39 -3.95 9.37
N ALA A 298 12.56 -2.91 9.47
CA ALA A 298 11.15 -3.05 9.77
C ALA A 298 10.41 -3.42 8.47
N ARG A 299 9.64 -4.51 8.48
CA ARG A 299 8.95 -5.01 7.27
C ARG A 299 7.62 -4.32 6.99
N ARG A 300 7.10 -3.53 7.95
CA ARG A 300 5.86 -2.76 7.84
C ARG A 300 6.05 -1.35 8.40
N GLU A 301 5.19 -0.44 7.97
CA GLU A 301 5.19 0.95 8.43
C GLU A 301 4.82 1.06 9.91
N GLU A 302 3.91 0.19 10.39
CA GLU A 302 3.49 0.08 11.80
C GLU A 302 4.63 -0.34 12.76
N ASP A 303 5.65 -1.03 12.26
CA ASP A 303 6.83 -1.47 13.01
C ASP A 303 8.03 -0.48 12.90
N ALA A 304 7.91 0.57 12.08
CA ALA A 304 9.04 1.38 11.65
C ALA A 304 9.59 2.32 12.74
N THR A 305 10.92 2.39 12.87
CA THR A 305 11.57 3.36 13.77
C THR A 305 11.56 4.76 13.16
N THR A 306 10.88 5.71 13.79
CA THR A 306 10.85 7.12 13.36
C THR A 306 12.16 7.86 13.67
N ILE A 307 12.72 8.53 12.67
CA ILE A 307 13.87 9.43 12.75
C ILE A 307 13.39 10.85 13.08
N ALA A 308 14.06 11.56 13.98
CA ALA A 308 13.81 12.98 14.21
C ALA A 308 14.90 13.81 13.51
N VAL A 309 14.50 14.85 12.80
CA VAL A 309 15.38 15.78 12.08
C VAL A 309 15.12 17.20 12.59
N ALA A 310 16.15 17.89 13.06
CA ALA A 310 16.10 19.30 13.43
C ALA A 310 16.48 20.23 12.26
N GLN A 311 16.26 21.53 12.43
CA GLN A 311 16.68 22.56 11.46
C GLN A 311 18.16 22.41 11.09
N GLY A 312 18.47 22.43 9.79
CA GLY A 312 19.83 22.29 9.26
C GLY A 312 20.55 20.97 9.59
N GLN A 313 19.86 19.99 10.20
CA GLN A 313 20.52 18.79 10.71
C GLN A 313 20.78 17.78 9.58
N ILE A 314 22.05 17.44 9.40
CA ILE A 314 22.45 16.24 8.66
C ILE A 314 22.34 15.02 9.60
N VAL A 315 21.56 14.03 9.19
CA VAL A 315 21.42 12.72 9.83
C VAL A 315 22.07 11.68 8.93
N SER A 316 23.24 11.19 9.35
CA SER A 316 24.03 10.16 8.67
C SER A 316 23.70 8.75 9.16
N ASP A 317 24.35 7.77 8.53
CA ASP A 317 24.38 6.36 8.97
C ASP A 317 22.98 5.69 8.93
N ILE A 318 22.10 6.16 8.03
CA ILE A 318 20.75 5.65 7.79
C ILE A 318 20.80 4.63 6.64
N ASP A 319 21.63 3.60 6.83
CA ASP A 319 21.99 2.59 5.83
C ASP A 319 21.04 1.38 5.82
N ALA A 320 20.54 1.00 4.65
CA ALA A 320 19.75 -0.21 4.45
C ALA A 320 20.54 -1.29 3.73
N THR A 321 20.42 -2.52 4.22
CA THR A 321 21.04 -3.72 3.67
C THR A 321 19.91 -4.71 3.38
N LEU A 322 19.27 -4.51 2.23
CA LEU A 322 18.01 -5.15 1.83
C LEU A 322 18.21 -6.66 1.64
N ASP A 323 17.30 -7.46 2.20
CA ASP A 323 17.25 -8.89 1.88
C ASP A 323 17.01 -9.08 0.37
N SER A 324 17.78 -9.99 -0.23
CA SER A 324 17.66 -10.31 -1.65
C SER A 324 16.35 -11.05 -1.94
N SER A 325 15.59 -10.58 -2.92
CA SER A 325 14.49 -11.37 -3.49
C SER A 325 15.01 -12.36 -4.53
N GLY A 326 14.73 -13.65 -4.31
CA GLY A 326 14.86 -14.69 -5.35
C GLY A 326 13.56 -14.81 -6.15
N MET A 327 13.62 -15.40 -7.34
CA MET A 327 12.44 -15.57 -8.21
C MET A 327 11.93 -17.01 -8.16
N ILE A 328 10.73 -17.22 -7.61
CA ILE A 328 9.93 -18.41 -7.90
C ILE A 328 9.34 -18.22 -9.31
N THR A 329 9.53 -19.19 -10.20
CA THR A 329 9.07 -19.11 -11.59
C THR A 329 8.49 -20.44 -12.08
N GLY A 330 7.52 -20.35 -12.98
CA GLY A 330 6.86 -21.49 -13.60
C GLY A 330 5.80 -21.03 -14.58
N VAL A 331 4.94 -21.97 -14.98
CA VAL A 331 3.77 -21.71 -15.82
C VAL A 331 2.47 -22.21 -15.17
N VAL A 332 1.40 -21.43 -15.29
CA VAL A 332 0.04 -21.85 -14.92
C VAL A 332 -0.73 -22.25 -16.19
N ARG A 333 -1.44 -23.36 -16.08
CA ARG A 333 -2.43 -23.80 -17.07
C ARG A 333 -3.83 -23.84 -16.47
N THR A 334 -4.83 -23.80 -17.32
CA THR A 334 -6.24 -24.04 -17.02
C THR A 334 -6.73 -25.16 -17.94
N SER A 335 -7.04 -26.32 -17.37
CA SER A 335 -7.35 -27.56 -18.09
C SER A 335 -6.38 -27.86 -19.26
N GLY A 336 -5.07 -27.69 -19.03
CA GLY A 336 -3.99 -27.95 -19.99
C GLY A 336 -3.66 -26.81 -20.98
N ALA A 337 -4.47 -25.75 -21.06
CA ALA A 337 -4.17 -24.55 -21.85
C ALA A 337 -3.37 -23.54 -21.03
N LEU A 338 -2.45 -22.78 -21.64
CA LEU A 338 -1.69 -21.73 -20.93
C LEU A 338 -2.64 -20.59 -20.51
N SER A 339 -2.56 -20.15 -19.25
CA SER A 339 -3.49 -19.18 -18.67
C SER A 339 -2.80 -17.86 -18.32
N GLY A 340 -3.15 -16.78 -19.01
CA GLY A 340 -2.82 -15.42 -18.57
C GLY A 340 -3.68 -14.94 -17.41
N ASP A 341 -3.24 -13.88 -16.73
CA ASP A 341 -3.90 -13.18 -15.63
C ASP A 341 -4.35 -14.06 -14.44
N ALA A 342 -3.81 -15.28 -14.33
CA ALA A 342 -3.94 -16.16 -13.17
C ALA A 342 -3.00 -15.69 -12.07
N ILE A 343 -3.39 -15.88 -10.80
CA ILE A 343 -2.69 -15.35 -9.63
C ILE A 343 -1.86 -16.48 -9.01
N VAL A 344 -0.59 -16.21 -8.70
CA VAL A 344 0.29 -17.11 -7.95
C VAL A 344 0.77 -16.40 -6.69
N GLU A 345 0.59 -17.06 -5.54
CA GLU A 345 0.79 -16.51 -4.20
C GLU A 345 1.76 -17.40 -3.40
N ALA A 346 2.69 -16.80 -2.67
CA ALA A 346 3.56 -17.51 -1.73
C ALA A 346 3.22 -17.13 -0.28
N TYR A 347 3.09 -18.15 0.58
CA TYR A 347 2.76 -18.02 2.00
C TYR A 347 3.90 -18.55 2.88
N SER A 348 4.23 -17.80 3.92
CA SER A 348 5.10 -18.22 5.02
C SER A 348 4.27 -18.31 6.30
N GLY A 349 4.02 -19.53 6.77
CA GLY A 349 2.88 -19.78 7.67
C GLY A 349 1.58 -19.31 7.01
N ASP A 350 0.77 -18.54 7.74
CA ASP A 350 -0.47 -17.95 7.22
C ASP A 350 -0.26 -16.57 6.55
N THR A 351 0.96 -16.04 6.56
CA THR A 351 1.26 -14.71 5.99
C THR A 351 1.57 -14.82 4.50
N LEU A 352 0.80 -14.12 3.67
CA LEU A 352 1.16 -13.86 2.27
C LEU A 352 2.44 -13.02 2.21
N VAL A 353 3.49 -13.55 1.58
CA VAL A 353 4.81 -12.88 1.46
C VAL A 353 5.09 -12.30 0.07
N GLY A 354 4.30 -12.69 -0.93
CA GLY A 354 4.41 -12.18 -2.29
C GLY A 354 3.34 -12.76 -3.21
N MET A 355 3.03 -12.03 -4.28
CA MET A 355 2.07 -12.42 -5.31
C MET A 355 2.60 -12.04 -6.71
N ALA A 356 2.18 -12.79 -7.72
CA ALA A 356 2.46 -12.51 -9.13
C ALA A 356 1.25 -12.86 -9.99
N TYR A 357 1.12 -12.19 -11.13
CA TYR A 357 0.17 -12.55 -12.19
C TYR A 357 0.90 -13.25 -13.33
N THR A 358 0.22 -14.16 -14.03
CA THR A 358 0.77 -14.79 -15.23
C THR A 358 0.63 -13.90 -16.46
N GLN A 359 1.66 -13.89 -17.29
CA GLN A 359 1.64 -13.27 -18.61
C GLN A 359 0.74 -14.06 -19.57
N PRO A 360 0.35 -13.51 -20.74
CA PRO A 360 -0.47 -14.21 -21.73
C PRO A 360 0.10 -15.53 -22.31
N ASP A 361 1.37 -15.86 -22.03
CA ASP A 361 1.99 -17.15 -22.34
C ASP A 361 1.93 -18.17 -21.16
N GLY A 362 1.20 -17.83 -20.09
CA GLY A 362 1.08 -18.63 -18.87
C GLY A 362 2.25 -18.51 -17.90
N SER A 363 3.34 -17.80 -18.24
CA SER A 363 4.52 -17.68 -17.38
C SER A 363 4.35 -16.63 -16.28
N TYR A 364 4.90 -16.90 -15.10
CA TYR A 364 4.94 -15.92 -13.99
C TYR A 364 6.34 -15.79 -13.39
N ARG A 365 6.55 -14.66 -12.70
CA ARG A 365 7.76 -14.37 -11.90
C ARG A 365 7.36 -13.80 -10.55
N LEU A 366 7.55 -14.60 -9.50
CA LEU A 366 7.18 -14.27 -8.13
C LEU A 366 8.45 -13.98 -7.32
N ALA A 367 8.70 -12.69 -7.07
CA ALA A 367 9.80 -12.23 -6.23
C ALA A 367 9.44 -12.37 -4.74
N VAL A 368 10.25 -13.11 -3.99
CA VAL A 368 10.10 -13.33 -2.54
C VAL A 368 11.47 -13.48 -1.86
N PRO A 369 11.59 -13.28 -0.53
CA PRO A 369 12.86 -13.50 0.18
C PRO A 369 13.35 -14.94 0.12
N ALA A 370 14.54 -15.18 0.67
CA ALA A 370 14.97 -16.54 1.02
C ALA A 370 14.05 -17.14 2.08
N GLY A 371 13.68 -18.41 1.94
CA GLY A 371 12.76 -19.05 2.87
C GLY A 371 12.19 -20.38 2.38
N THR A 372 11.07 -20.78 2.97
CA THR A 372 10.32 -21.98 2.62
C THR A 372 8.84 -21.64 2.58
N TYR A 373 8.21 -21.83 1.43
CA TYR A 373 6.90 -21.28 1.12
C TYR A 373 5.91 -22.35 0.69
N ILE A 374 4.65 -22.19 1.10
CA ILE A 374 3.54 -22.84 0.43
C ILE A 374 3.12 -21.93 -0.72
N VAL A 375 3.13 -22.45 -1.95
CA VAL A 375 2.74 -21.68 -3.14
C VAL A 375 1.38 -22.17 -3.63
N ARG A 376 0.45 -21.23 -3.85
CA ARG A 376 -0.91 -21.44 -4.36
C ARG A 376 -1.06 -20.76 -5.71
N ALA A 377 -1.81 -21.37 -6.62
CA ALA A 377 -2.30 -20.71 -7.83
C ALA A 377 -3.84 -20.70 -7.86
N THR A 378 -4.40 -19.61 -8.36
CA THR A 378 -5.83 -19.41 -8.61
C THR A 378 -6.04 -18.82 -10.00
N ALA A 379 -7.17 -19.11 -10.63
CA ALA A 379 -7.58 -18.38 -11.82
C ALA A 379 -7.97 -16.93 -11.47
N ASN A 380 -8.08 -16.08 -12.48
CA ASN A 380 -8.55 -14.71 -12.34
C ASN A 380 -9.94 -14.66 -11.69
N VAL A 381 -10.29 -13.55 -11.02
CA VAL A 381 -11.64 -13.30 -10.47
C VAL A 381 -12.76 -13.34 -11.54
N TYR A 382 -12.42 -13.22 -12.83
CA TYR A 382 -13.36 -13.43 -13.94
C TYR A 382 -13.53 -14.91 -14.35
N ASP A 383 -12.59 -15.78 -14.01
CA ASP A 383 -12.52 -17.21 -14.38
C ASP A 383 -12.57 -18.13 -13.13
N MET A 384 -13.32 -17.75 -12.10
CA MET A 384 -13.46 -18.52 -10.84
C MET A 384 -14.07 -19.94 -10.98
N ILE A 385 -14.31 -20.42 -12.21
CA ILE A 385 -14.72 -21.79 -12.52
C ILE A 385 -13.59 -22.83 -12.30
N PHE A 386 -12.34 -22.40 -12.15
CA PHE A 386 -11.21 -23.27 -11.85
C PHE A 386 -10.96 -23.35 -10.34
N ALA A 387 -10.66 -24.56 -9.86
CA ALA A 387 -10.34 -24.77 -8.45
C ALA A 387 -8.93 -24.23 -8.12
N PRO A 388 -8.69 -23.72 -6.89
CA PRO A 388 -7.35 -23.43 -6.43
C PRO A 388 -6.48 -24.69 -6.40
N GLN A 389 -5.19 -24.54 -6.66
CA GLN A 389 -4.21 -25.62 -6.58
C GLN A 389 -2.99 -25.15 -5.78
N PHE A 390 -2.47 -26.02 -4.92
CA PHE A 390 -1.18 -25.79 -4.27
C PHE A 390 -0.08 -26.55 -5.00
N PHE A 391 1.17 -26.12 -4.85
CA PHE A 391 2.30 -26.68 -5.60
C PHE A 391 2.43 -28.22 -5.41
N ASP A 392 2.91 -28.90 -6.46
CA ASP A 392 2.88 -30.36 -6.65
C ASP A 392 1.48 -30.94 -6.96
N GLY A 393 0.55 -30.07 -7.40
CA GLY A 393 -0.74 -30.47 -7.98
C GLY A 393 -1.83 -30.81 -6.95
N VAL A 394 -1.57 -30.61 -5.66
CA VAL A 394 -2.47 -30.98 -4.56
C VAL A 394 -3.57 -29.95 -4.30
N ALA A 395 -4.68 -30.43 -3.73
CA ALA A 395 -5.87 -29.63 -3.44
C ALA A 395 -5.77 -28.82 -2.14
N THR A 396 -4.84 -29.15 -1.23
CA THR A 396 -4.80 -28.61 0.13
C THR A 396 -3.41 -28.11 0.53
N ARG A 397 -3.37 -27.12 1.43
CA ARG A 397 -2.12 -26.59 2.00
C ARG A 397 -1.38 -27.61 2.88
N ALA A 398 -2.09 -28.56 3.49
CA ALA A 398 -1.48 -29.60 4.33
C ALA A 398 -0.65 -30.62 3.53
N GLU A 399 -0.94 -30.78 2.24
CA GLU A 399 -0.24 -31.71 1.33
C GLU A 399 0.75 -31.01 0.39
N ALA A 400 0.84 -29.68 0.45
CA ALA A 400 1.61 -28.88 -0.49
C ALA A 400 3.11 -29.05 -0.28
N THR A 401 3.82 -29.55 -1.29
CA THR A 401 5.30 -29.67 -1.25
C THR A 401 5.91 -28.29 -1.04
N PRO A 402 6.68 -28.05 0.04
CA PRO A 402 7.21 -26.72 0.31
C PRO A 402 8.24 -26.26 -0.72
N VAL A 403 8.06 -25.05 -1.25
CA VAL A 403 8.98 -24.41 -2.19
C VAL A 403 10.07 -23.71 -1.39
N VAL A 404 11.26 -24.31 -1.34
CA VAL A 404 12.45 -23.73 -0.70
C VAL A 404 13.18 -22.81 -1.66
N LEU A 405 13.54 -21.62 -1.19
CA LEU A 405 14.29 -20.60 -1.93
C LEU A 405 15.52 -20.16 -1.13
N ALA A 406 16.69 -20.19 -1.76
CA ALA A 406 17.95 -19.78 -1.14
C ALA A 406 18.19 -18.26 -1.28
N ALA A 407 19.06 -17.69 -0.44
CA ALA A 407 19.50 -16.30 -0.59
C ALA A 407 20.13 -16.07 -1.98
N GLY A 408 19.65 -15.05 -2.69
CA GLY A 408 20.02 -14.75 -4.09
C GLY A 408 19.70 -15.85 -5.12
N GLY A 409 18.92 -16.88 -4.77
CA GLY A 409 18.66 -18.06 -5.61
C GLY A 409 17.27 -18.05 -6.25
N ASP A 410 17.20 -18.40 -7.54
CA ASP A 410 15.94 -18.60 -8.27
C ASP A 410 15.45 -20.05 -8.19
N ARG A 411 14.13 -20.27 -8.14
CA ARG A 411 13.46 -21.57 -8.17
C ARG A 411 12.48 -21.65 -9.35
N ALA A 412 12.99 -22.12 -10.48
CA ALA A 412 12.19 -22.41 -11.67
C ALA A 412 11.51 -23.79 -11.59
N GLY A 413 10.41 -23.95 -12.33
CA GLY A 413 9.62 -25.19 -12.38
C GLY A 413 8.69 -25.35 -11.18
N VAL A 414 7.99 -24.27 -10.81
CA VAL A 414 6.87 -24.29 -9.86
C VAL A 414 5.59 -24.11 -10.69
N ASP A 415 5.22 -25.17 -11.40
CA ASP A 415 4.17 -25.17 -12.41
C ASP A 415 2.81 -25.62 -11.82
N PHE A 416 1.72 -25.18 -12.46
CA PHE A 416 0.34 -25.48 -12.09
C PHE A 416 -0.50 -25.86 -13.32
N ASP A 417 -1.54 -26.66 -13.11
CA ASP A 417 -2.60 -26.93 -14.09
C ASP A 417 -3.95 -27.01 -13.35
N LEU A 418 -4.69 -25.89 -13.38
CA LEU A 418 -5.92 -25.70 -12.64
C LEU A 418 -7.07 -26.43 -13.34
N ALA A 419 -7.66 -27.42 -12.66
CA ALA A 419 -8.83 -28.13 -13.14
C ALA A 419 -10.12 -27.33 -12.89
N THR A 420 -11.14 -27.51 -13.73
CA THR A 420 -12.48 -26.92 -13.49
C THR A 420 -13.05 -27.45 -12.18
N GLY A 421 -13.34 -26.56 -11.23
CA GLY A 421 -13.90 -26.92 -9.93
C GLY A 421 -15.40 -27.26 -10.01
N GLY A 422 -15.92 -27.84 -8.94
CA GLY A 422 -17.33 -28.15 -8.77
C GLY A 422 -17.98 -27.34 -7.64
N ALA A 423 -19.28 -27.56 -7.45
CA ALA A 423 -20.07 -26.95 -6.39
C ALA A 423 -20.90 -27.98 -5.63
N ILE A 424 -21.17 -27.70 -4.35
CA ILE A 424 -21.95 -28.52 -3.43
C ILE A 424 -23.03 -27.64 -2.78
N GLY A 425 -24.30 -27.90 -3.11
CA GLY A 425 -25.45 -27.21 -2.55
C GLY A 425 -26.43 -28.10 -1.79
N GLY A 426 -27.11 -27.51 -0.83
CA GLY A 426 -28.09 -28.19 0.02
C GLY A 426 -28.79 -27.21 0.97
N ASN A 427 -29.60 -27.77 1.86
CA ASN A 427 -30.34 -27.04 2.88
C ASN A 427 -29.86 -27.46 4.29
N VAL A 428 -29.99 -26.55 5.25
CA VAL A 428 -29.81 -26.86 6.68
C VAL A 428 -31.13 -26.62 7.40
N SER A 429 -31.61 -27.63 8.11
CA SER A 429 -32.88 -27.59 8.84
C SER A 429 -32.79 -28.26 10.21
N THR A 430 -33.75 -27.98 11.08
CA THR A 430 -33.93 -28.66 12.36
C THR A 430 -34.69 -29.99 12.20
N ALA A 431 -34.75 -30.79 13.25
CA ALA A 431 -35.57 -32.02 13.33
C ALA A 431 -37.04 -31.83 12.88
N ASP A 432 -37.66 -30.68 13.20
CA ASP A 432 -39.03 -30.33 12.79
C ASP A 432 -39.14 -29.83 11.33
N GLY A 433 -38.04 -29.82 10.58
CA GLY A 433 -37.98 -29.37 9.19
C GLY A 433 -37.94 -27.85 8.98
N ALA A 434 -37.82 -27.06 10.06
CA ALA A 434 -37.65 -25.61 9.95
C ALA A 434 -36.23 -25.26 9.49
N ALA A 435 -36.10 -24.33 8.54
CA ALA A 435 -34.80 -23.80 8.13
C ALA A 435 -34.13 -23.01 9.28
N VAL A 436 -32.79 -23.06 9.34
CA VAL A 436 -32.00 -22.32 10.35
C VAL A 436 -31.37 -21.06 9.76
N SER A 437 -30.88 -20.15 10.62
CA SER A 437 -30.08 -18.99 10.23
C SER A 437 -28.93 -18.83 11.22
N GLY A 438 -27.73 -18.55 10.71
CA GLY A 438 -26.50 -18.49 11.53
C GLY A 438 -25.91 -19.87 11.85
N ALA A 439 -26.06 -20.83 10.93
CA ALA A 439 -25.29 -22.07 10.93
C ALA A 439 -24.11 -21.95 9.94
N THR A 440 -22.94 -22.47 10.32
CA THR A 440 -21.76 -22.54 9.43
C THR A 440 -21.72 -23.91 8.76
N VAL A 441 -21.55 -23.96 7.43
CA VAL A 441 -21.42 -25.19 6.65
C VAL A 441 -20.02 -25.28 6.09
N THR A 442 -19.28 -26.32 6.49
CA THR A 442 -17.87 -26.54 6.11
C THR A 442 -17.75 -27.77 5.22
N ALA A 443 -17.14 -27.61 4.05
CA ALA A 443 -16.74 -28.70 3.17
C ALA A 443 -15.43 -29.33 3.64
N LEU A 444 -15.50 -30.61 4.00
CA LEU A 444 -14.35 -31.44 4.34
C LEU A 444 -14.01 -32.32 3.13
N LEU A 445 -12.80 -32.16 2.60
CA LEU A 445 -12.22 -32.99 1.55
C LEU A 445 -11.39 -34.12 2.17
N TRP A 446 -11.55 -35.35 1.69
CA TRP A 446 -10.69 -36.48 2.09
C TRP A 446 -9.39 -36.48 1.28
N THR A 447 -8.27 -36.53 2.00
CA THR A 447 -6.91 -36.41 1.45
C THR A 447 -5.96 -37.47 2.02
N ALA A 448 -4.68 -37.49 1.62
CA ALA A 448 -3.69 -38.39 2.24
C ALA A 448 -3.44 -38.05 3.71
N SER A 449 -3.66 -36.78 4.10
CA SER A 449 -3.58 -36.26 5.47
C SER A 449 -4.93 -36.36 6.22
N GLY A 450 -5.88 -37.17 5.73
CA GLY A 450 -7.23 -37.31 6.30
C GLY A 450 -8.20 -36.22 5.82
N TRP A 451 -9.19 -35.89 6.65
CA TRP A 451 -10.15 -34.82 6.34
C TRP A 451 -9.52 -33.43 6.47
N GLN A 452 -9.68 -32.58 5.45
CA GLN A 452 -9.16 -31.21 5.38
C GLN A 452 -10.29 -30.23 5.06
N GLU A 453 -10.33 -29.10 5.76
CA GLU A 453 -11.28 -28.02 5.46
C GLU A 453 -10.83 -27.26 4.21
N VAL A 454 -11.73 -27.11 3.23
CA VAL A 454 -11.40 -26.44 1.94
C VAL A 454 -12.34 -25.29 1.58
N ALA A 455 -13.53 -25.22 2.18
CA ALA A 455 -14.44 -24.07 2.11
C ALA A 455 -15.39 -24.06 3.30
N ALA A 456 -15.82 -22.89 3.75
CA ALA A 456 -16.84 -22.72 4.78
C ALA A 456 -17.66 -21.45 4.50
N LEU A 457 -18.98 -21.50 4.76
CA LEU A 457 -19.85 -20.33 4.68
C LEU A 457 -20.95 -20.38 5.75
N ASP A 458 -21.41 -19.20 6.18
CA ASP A 458 -22.59 -19.07 7.04
C ASP A 458 -23.88 -19.03 6.21
N THR A 459 -24.92 -19.73 6.65
CA THR A 459 -26.15 -19.94 5.88
C THR A 459 -27.43 -19.48 6.59
N GLU A 460 -28.37 -18.97 5.79
CA GLU A 460 -29.79 -18.79 6.14
C GLU A 460 -30.64 -19.99 5.67
N GLY A 461 -30.13 -21.21 5.91
CA GLY A 461 -30.86 -22.47 5.72
C GLY A 461 -30.75 -23.08 4.33
N SER A 462 -30.11 -22.40 3.38
CA SER A 462 -29.65 -22.97 2.10
C SER A 462 -28.26 -22.47 1.75
N PHE A 463 -27.40 -23.38 1.26
CA PHE A 463 -25.99 -23.11 0.99
C PHE A 463 -25.60 -23.59 -0.40
N VAL A 464 -24.59 -22.94 -0.99
CA VAL A 464 -23.85 -23.44 -2.15
C VAL A 464 -22.37 -23.12 -1.94
N LEU A 465 -21.59 -24.14 -1.58
CA LEU A 465 -20.13 -24.07 -1.55
C LEU A 465 -19.61 -24.35 -2.96
N GLY A 466 -18.55 -23.67 -3.40
CA GLY A 466 -17.96 -23.91 -4.72
C GLY A 466 -18.58 -23.13 -5.89
N ALA A 467 -19.42 -22.13 -5.63
CA ALA A 467 -19.98 -21.26 -6.67
C ALA A 467 -19.70 -19.77 -6.34
N GLY A 468 -19.15 -19.03 -7.30
CA GLY A 468 -19.04 -17.56 -7.20
C GLY A 468 -20.41 -16.87 -7.17
N SER A 469 -20.52 -15.62 -6.72
CA SER A 469 -19.48 -14.59 -6.82
C SER A 469 -19.53 -13.49 -5.74
N THR A 470 -18.54 -13.43 -4.86
CA THR A 470 -17.95 -12.19 -4.30
C THR A 470 -16.50 -12.46 -3.84
N PRO A 471 -15.67 -11.43 -3.60
CA PRO A 471 -14.39 -11.58 -2.90
C PRO A 471 -14.53 -12.00 -1.42
N GLU A 472 -15.74 -11.90 -0.85
CA GLU A 472 -16.00 -12.05 0.59
C GLU A 472 -16.48 -13.46 0.99
N THR A 473 -16.82 -14.32 0.01
CA THR A 473 -17.22 -15.73 0.26
C THR A 473 -16.02 -16.69 0.22
N PRO A 474 -15.64 -17.34 1.33
CA PRO A 474 -14.53 -18.30 1.34
C PRO A 474 -14.86 -19.60 0.58
N GLY A 475 -14.02 -19.98 -0.39
CA GLY A 475 -14.04 -21.33 -0.98
C GLY A 475 -13.74 -21.46 -2.47
N GLY A 476 -13.91 -20.39 -3.27
CA GLY A 476 -13.73 -20.45 -4.73
C GLY A 476 -14.68 -21.47 -5.40
N SER A 477 -14.22 -22.15 -6.46
CA SER A 477 -14.82 -23.42 -6.92
C SER A 477 -14.05 -24.61 -6.34
N LEU A 478 -14.74 -25.70 -5.98
CA LEU A 478 -14.14 -26.78 -5.19
C LEU A 478 -13.34 -27.78 -6.04
N PRO A 479 -12.17 -28.27 -5.59
CA PRO A 479 -11.43 -29.31 -6.29
C PRO A 479 -12.19 -30.65 -6.30
N ALA A 480 -12.01 -31.46 -7.35
CA ALA A 480 -12.62 -32.78 -7.46
C ALA A 480 -12.08 -33.75 -6.38
N GLY A 481 -12.94 -34.54 -5.75
CA GLY A 481 -12.56 -35.37 -4.61
C GLY A 481 -13.70 -36.08 -3.90
N VAL A 482 -13.41 -36.69 -2.75
CA VAL A 482 -14.41 -37.28 -1.86
C VAL A 482 -14.66 -36.33 -0.71
N TYR A 483 -15.91 -35.98 -0.49
CA TYR A 483 -16.34 -34.95 0.45
C TYR A 483 -17.27 -35.52 1.53
N THR A 484 -17.25 -34.86 2.68
CA THR A 484 -18.39 -34.76 3.58
C THR A 484 -18.62 -33.29 3.96
N LEU A 485 -19.70 -33.01 4.67
CA LEU A 485 -20.01 -31.69 5.23
C LEU A 485 -20.04 -31.79 6.74
N ARG A 486 -19.52 -30.76 7.43
CA ARG A 486 -19.77 -30.48 8.84
C ARG A 486 -20.66 -29.25 8.93
N VAL A 487 -21.63 -29.25 9.83
CA VAL A 487 -22.52 -28.12 10.09
C VAL A 487 -22.56 -27.83 11.58
N GLU A 488 -22.27 -26.57 11.92
CA GLU A 488 -22.12 -26.09 13.29
C GLU A 488 -23.08 -24.92 13.52
N MET A 489 -23.79 -24.92 14.64
CA MET A 489 -24.71 -23.85 15.03
C MET A 489 -24.84 -23.77 16.55
N ALA A 490 -24.78 -22.57 17.12
CA ALA A 490 -24.92 -22.38 18.56
C ALA A 490 -26.30 -22.89 19.06
N GLY A 491 -26.28 -23.77 20.06
CA GLY A 491 -27.48 -24.40 20.62
C GLY A 491 -27.91 -25.71 19.95
N TYR A 492 -27.16 -26.19 18.95
CA TYR A 492 -27.37 -27.48 18.29
C TYR A 492 -26.11 -28.35 18.36
N CYS A 493 -26.29 -29.66 18.19
CA CYS A 493 -25.19 -30.60 18.05
C CYS A 493 -24.51 -30.41 16.69
N THR A 494 -23.19 -30.63 16.61
CA THR A 494 -22.50 -30.63 15.31
C THR A 494 -22.99 -31.81 14.47
N ALA A 495 -23.52 -31.51 13.28
CA ALA A 495 -24.08 -32.52 12.39
C ALA A 495 -23.20 -32.69 11.15
N TYR A 496 -23.01 -33.94 10.73
CA TYR A 496 -22.31 -34.28 9.51
C TYR A 496 -23.27 -34.78 8.43
N PHE A 497 -22.87 -34.66 7.16
CA PHE A 497 -23.70 -35.15 6.05
C PHE A 497 -24.09 -36.62 6.24
N GLY A 498 -25.33 -36.97 5.88
CA GLY A 498 -25.93 -38.27 6.18
C GLY A 498 -26.54 -38.40 7.58
N GLY A 499 -26.47 -37.36 8.42
CA GLY A 499 -27.13 -37.33 9.74
C GLY A 499 -26.32 -37.98 10.85
N ALA A 500 -24.99 -37.93 10.78
CA ALA A 500 -24.11 -38.44 11.84
C ALA A 500 -23.70 -37.34 12.83
N GLU A 501 -23.53 -37.70 14.09
CA GLU A 501 -23.04 -36.82 15.18
C GLU A 501 -21.49 -36.80 15.27
N SER A 502 -20.78 -37.55 14.41
CA SER A 502 -19.30 -37.59 14.38
C SER A 502 -18.75 -37.81 12.97
N LEU A 503 -17.51 -37.36 12.74
CA LEU A 503 -16.83 -37.44 11.45
C LEU A 503 -16.53 -38.89 11.00
N LEU A 504 -16.48 -39.85 11.95
CA LEU A 504 -16.33 -41.28 11.66
C LEU A 504 -17.62 -41.94 11.16
N GLY A 505 -18.79 -41.42 11.55
CA GLY A 505 -20.10 -41.86 11.06
C GLY A 505 -20.57 -41.13 9.81
N ALA A 506 -19.86 -40.07 9.41
CA ALA A 506 -20.29 -39.15 8.35
C ALA A 506 -20.47 -39.86 7.00
N GLY A 507 -21.62 -39.61 6.37
CA GLY A 507 -21.85 -39.97 4.98
C GLY A 507 -20.88 -39.22 4.07
N THR A 508 -20.39 -39.89 3.04
CA THR A 508 -19.46 -39.30 2.06
C THR A 508 -20.05 -39.32 0.66
N PHE A 509 -19.68 -38.36 -0.17
CA PHE A 509 -20.07 -38.29 -1.58
C PHE A 509 -18.89 -37.81 -2.43
N ARG A 510 -18.92 -38.10 -3.74
CA ARG A 510 -17.85 -37.74 -4.66
C ARG A 510 -18.26 -36.54 -5.52
N LEU A 511 -17.39 -35.53 -5.58
CA LEU A 511 -17.48 -34.38 -6.46
C LEU A 511 -16.51 -34.58 -7.62
N GLU A 512 -17.00 -34.57 -8.86
CA GLU A 512 -16.15 -34.61 -10.05
C GLU A 512 -15.86 -33.19 -10.58
N SER A 513 -14.85 -33.05 -11.44
CA SER A 513 -14.48 -31.76 -12.06
C SER A 513 -15.67 -31.17 -12.82
N GLY A 514 -15.95 -29.87 -12.60
CA GLY A 514 -17.07 -29.17 -13.21
C GLY A 514 -18.47 -29.57 -12.71
N ALA A 515 -18.59 -30.49 -11.75
CA ALA A 515 -19.89 -31.00 -11.32
C ALA A 515 -20.57 -30.06 -10.30
N VAL A 516 -21.87 -29.83 -10.47
CA VAL A 516 -22.72 -29.16 -9.48
C VAL A 516 -23.60 -30.21 -8.81
N LEU A 517 -23.37 -30.45 -7.52
CA LEU A 517 -24.18 -31.33 -6.68
C LEU A 517 -25.23 -30.51 -5.92
N SER A 518 -26.45 -31.05 -5.84
CA SER A 518 -27.56 -30.48 -5.07
C SER A 518 -28.16 -31.53 -4.12
N ALA A 519 -29.04 -31.08 -3.22
CA ALA A 519 -29.64 -31.91 -2.16
C ALA A 519 -28.59 -32.63 -1.31
N ARG A 520 -27.57 -31.89 -0.85
CA ARG A 520 -26.65 -32.33 0.22
C ARG A 520 -27.11 -31.79 1.57
N ASP A 521 -28.38 -32.04 1.85
CA ASP A 521 -29.06 -31.49 3.02
C ASP A 521 -28.51 -32.07 4.33
N VAL A 522 -28.46 -31.26 5.38
CA VAL A 522 -28.00 -31.64 6.72
C VAL A 522 -29.03 -31.20 7.76
N MET A 523 -29.37 -32.11 8.68
CA MET A 523 -30.35 -31.86 9.74
C MET A 523 -29.62 -31.68 11.08
N LEU A 524 -29.95 -30.60 11.79
CA LEU A 524 -29.44 -30.28 13.12
C LEU A 524 -30.38 -30.81 14.21
N SER A 525 -29.80 -31.44 15.24
CA SER A 525 -30.47 -31.83 16.47
C SER A 525 -30.13 -30.87 17.61
N SER A 526 -31.09 -30.62 18.51
CA SER A 526 -30.85 -29.97 19.81
C SER A 526 -30.77 -30.99 20.96
N GLU A 527 -31.09 -32.26 20.70
CA GLU A 527 -30.89 -33.40 21.61
C GLU A 527 -29.62 -34.14 21.16
N CYS A 528 -28.51 -33.97 21.88
CA CYS A 528 -27.23 -34.61 21.54
C CYS A 528 -27.09 -35.94 22.27
N THR A 529 -26.85 -37.03 21.53
CA THR A 529 -26.71 -38.35 22.13
C THR A 529 -25.31 -38.51 22.73
N ALA A 530 -25.22 -38.84 24.04
CA ALA A 530 -23.93 -39.21 24.62
C ALA A 530 -23.39 -40.49 23.93
N PRO A 531 -22.10 -40.53 23.55
CA PRO A 531 -21.57 -41.56 22.65
C PRO A 531 -21.80 -42.98 23.18
N GLN A 532 -22.39 -43.83 22.35
CA GLN A 532 -22.86 -45.18 22.73
C GLN A 532 -21.75 -46.25 22.79
N SER A 533 -20.49 -45.87 22.58
CA SER A 533 -19.32 -46.76 22.72
C SER A 533 -18.60 -46.47 24.04
N PRO A 534 -18.13 -47.48 24.79
CA PRO A 534 -17.19 -47.24 25.88
C PRO A 534 -15.90 -46.58 25.35
N PRO A 535 -15.18 -45.80 26.18
CA PRO A 535 -13.92 -45.18 25.80
C PRO A 535 -12.90 -46.19 25.27
N ALA A 536 -12.28 -45.89 24.14
CA ALA A 536 -11.29 -46.72 23.46
C ALA A 536 -10.07 -45.90 23.04
N LEU A 537 -8.90 -46.56 22.99
CA LEU A 537 -7.66 -45.99 22.46
C LEU A 537 -7.21 -46.77 21.22
N ALA A 538 -6.74 -46.04 20.22
CA ALA A 538 -6.04 -46.55 19.05
C ALA A 538 -4.67 -45.88 18.94
N LEU A 539 -3.65 -46.66 18.60
CA LEU A 539 -2.27 -46.20 18.39
C LEU A 539 -1.95 -46.30 16.90
N SER A 540 -1.24 -45.34 16.30
CA SER A 540 -0.86 -45.43 14.88
C SER A 540 0.08 -46.60 14.57
N GLN A 541 0.76 -47.14 15.59
CA GLN A 541 1.59 -48.33 15.52
C GLN A 541 1.64 -49.02 16.88
N GLU A 542 1.59 -50.36 16.89
CA GLU A 542 1.70 -51.18 18.11
C GLU A 542 3.13 -51.28 18.66
N SER A 543 4.12 -50.77 17.91
CA SER A 543 5.54 -50.78 18.28
C SER A 543 6.23 -49.51 17.80
N ILE A 544 7.08 -48.90 18.64
CA ILE A 544 7.77 -47.61 18.34
C ILE A 544 9.15 -47.54 19.00
N LEU A 545 10.08 -46.74 18.47
CA LEU A 545 11.37 -46.46 19.12
C LEU A 545 11.22 -45.41 20.24
N ALA A 546 11.91 -45.62 21.37
CA ALA A 546 12.01 -44.61 22.42
C ALA A 546 12.62 -43.29 21.88
N GLY A 547 11.94 -42.17 22.09
CA GLY A 547 12.31 -40.84 21.58
C GLY A 547 11.46 -40.34 20.40
N GLU A 548 10.76 -41.24 19.70
CA GLU A 548 9.89 -40.90 18.57
C GLU A 548 8.49 -40.45 19.00
N VAL A 549 7.68 -40.04 18.01
CA VAL A 549 6.33 -39.52 18.19
C VAL A 549 5.30 -40.57 17.77
N LEU A 550 4.35 -40.85 18.64
CA LEU A 550 3.24 -41.77 18.45
C LEU A 550 1.94 -40.97 18.31
N LYS A 551 1.22 -41.13 17.20
CA LYS A 551 -0.14 -40.60 17.10
C LYS A 551 -1.08 -41.51 17.90
N ILE A 552 -1.80 -40.92 18.85
CA ILE A 552 -2.74 -41.61 19.73
C ILE A 552 -4.12 -40.99 19.49
N SER A 553 -5.08 -41.84 19.17
CA SER A 553 -6.48 -41.44 18.95
C SER A 553 -7.39 -42.09 20.00
N GLY A 554 -8.40 -41.35 20.43
CA GLY A 554 -9.44 -41.83 21.33
C GLY A 554 -10.84 -41.65 20.75
N SER A 555 -11.78 -42.47 21.20
CA SER A 555 -13.21 -42.32 20.90
C SER A 555 -14.07 -42.88 22.04
N GLY A 556 -15.30 -42.38 22.20
CA GLY A 556 -16.23 -42.81 23.26
C GLY A 556 -16.05 -42.12 24.62
N PHE A 557 -15.25 -41.06 24.67
CA PHE A 557 -15.08 -40.20 25.85
C PHE A 557 -16.27 -39.24 26.01
N ALA A 558 -16.43 -38.60 27.18
CA ALA A 558 -17.47 -37.60 27.33
C ALA A 558 -17.11 -36.29 26.58
N PRO A 559 -18.08 -35.62 25.92
CA PRO A 559 -17.86 -34.33 25.26
C PRO A 559 -17.21 -33.29 26.19
N GLY A 560 -16.03 -32.78 25.83
CA GLY A 560 -15.29 -31.82 26.64
C GLY A 560 -14.61 -32.41 27.90
N GLU A 561 -14.47 -33.73 27.99
CA GLU A 561 -13.72 -34.41 29.07
C GLU A 561 -12.22 -34.10 28.97
N ALA A 562 -11.61 -33.69 30.09
CA ALA A 562 -10.16 -33.62 30.20
C ALA A 562 -9.60 -35.05 30.33
N VAL A 563 -8.74 -35.42 29.39
CA VAL A 563 -8.14 -36.75 29.27
C VAL A 563 -6.62 -36.62 29.38
N VAL A 564 -6.03 -37.29 30.38
CA VAL A 564 -4.57 -37.37 30.52
C VAL A 564 -4.08 -38.70 29.94
N ILE A 565 -3.10 -38.63 29.05
CA ILE A 565 -2.47 -39.79 28.42
C ILE A 565 -1.22 -40.17 29.22
N GLU A 566 -1.21 -41.38 29.79
CA GLU A 566 -0.12 -41.87 30.64
C GLU A 566 0.40 -43.23 30.11
N LEU A 567 1.72 -43.41 30.08
CA LEU A 567 2.36 -44.67 29.72
C LEU A 567 2.65 -45.49 30.98
N ARG A 568 1.82 -46.50 31.26
CA ARG A 568 1.89 -47.31 32.49
C ARG A 568 2.91 -48.43 32.39
N SER A 569 4.07 -48.19 33.00
CA SER A 569 4.97 -49.20 33.56
C SER A 569 5.74 -48.60 34.73
N GLU A 570 6.33 -47.43 34.54
CA GLU A 570 6.49 -46.41 35.58
C GLU A 570 5.59 -45.23 35.16
N PRO A 571 4.68 -44.71 36.02
CA PRO A 571 3.70 -43.70 35.62
C PRO A 571 4.34 -42.47 34.97
N THR A 572 4.18 -42.36 33.65
CA THR A 572 4.83 -41.34 32.82
C THR A 572 3.76 -40.65 31.98
N GLU A 573 3.42 -39.43 32.37
CA GLU A 573 2.51 -38.56 31.62
C GLU A 573 3.12 -38.19 30.26
N LEU A 574 2.36 -38.35 29.19
CA LEU A 574 2.73 -37.93 27.83
C LEU A 574 2.09 -36.60 27.44
N GLY A 575 0.93 -36.27 28.02
CA GLY A 575 0.24 -34.99 27.89
C GLY A 575 -1.23 -35.05 28.32
N GLU A 576 -1.84 -33.87 28.51
CA GLU A 576 -3.28 -33.68 28.72
C GLU A 576 -3.92 -33.12 27.45
N LEU A 577 -5.13 -33.57 27.14
CA LEU A 577 -5.96 -33.10 26.04
C LEU A 577 -7.41 -32.95 26.49
N VAL A 578 -8.23 -32.24 25.71
CA VAL A 578 -9.69 -32.19 25.91
C VAL A 578 -10.36 -32.97 24.78
N ALA A 579 -11.21 -33.95 25.13
CA ALA A 579 -11.98 -34.70 24.15
C ALA A 579 -12.93 -33.78 23.39
N GLY A 580 -13.01 -33.97 22.07
CA GLY A 580 -13.93 -33.26 21.20
C GLY A 580 -15.39 -33.45 21.61
N ILE A 581 -16.27 -32.61 21.07
CA ILE A 581 -17.71 -32.66 21.37
C ILE A 581 -18.41 -33.92 20.85
N ASP A 582 -17.72 -34.71 20.01
CA ASP A 582 -18.10 -36.05 19.54
C ASP A 582 -17.55 -37.18 20.44
N GLY A 583 -16.82 -36.84 21.50
CA GLY A 583 -16.15 -37.80 22.39
C GLY A 583 -14.88 -38.42 21.81
N ALA A 584 -14.25 -37.80 20.80
CA ALA A 584 -13.05 -38.29 20.15
C ALA A 584 -11.85 -37.32 20.27
N PHE A 585 -10.64 -37.82 20.00
CA PHE A 585 -9.43 -37.01 19.86
C PHE A 585 -8.39 -37.73 18.98
N SER A 586 -7.40 -36.99 18.47
CA SER A 586 -6.20 -37.56 17.84
C SER A 586 -5.05 -36.56 17.93
N ASP A 587 -3.95 -36.93 18.62
CA ASP A 587 -2.81 -36.04 18.85
C ASP A 587 -1.48 -36.81 18.92
N ASP A 588 -0.35 -36.09 18.88
CA ASP A 588 1.00 -36.59 18.63
C ASP A 588 1.92 -36.57 19.87
N PHE A 589 2.04 -37.72 20.53
CA PHE A 589 2.72 -37.86 21.82
C PHE A 589 4.15 -38.37 21.65
N ARG A 590 5.14 -37.66 22.21
CA ARG A 590 6.54 -38.12 22.19
C ARG A 590 6.81 -39.12 23.30
N ILE A 591 7.22 -40.34 22.94
CA ILE A 591 7.72 -41.32 23.90
C ILE A 591 9.10 -40.84 24.40
N PRO A 592 9.36 -40.74 25.72
CA PRO A 592 10.64 -40.24 26.22
C PRO A 592 11.83 -41.09 25.73
N ALA A 593 12.93 -40.44 25.32
CA ALA A 593 14.10 -41.11 24.75
C ALA A 593 14.85 -42.04 25.73
N GLY A 594 14.60 -41.89 27.04
CA GLY A 594 15.11 -42.80 28.09
C GLY A 594 14.09 -43.81 28.60
N PHE A 595 12.91 -43.92 27.98
CA PHE A 595 11.87 -44.84 28.44
C PHE A 595 12.31 -46.31 28.26
N PRO A 596 12.02 -47.23 29.21
CA PRO A 596 12.40 -48.64 29.08
C PRO A 596 11.87 -49.29 27.80
N ALA A 597 12.60 -50.28 27.30
CA ALA A 597 12.16 -51.11 26.19
C ALA A 597 11.46 -52.39 26.69
N GLY A 598 10.36 -52.77 26.04
CA GLY A 598 9.51 -53.89 26.45
C GLY A 598 8.05 -53.71 26.03
N SER A 599 7.16 -54.46 26.69
CA SER A 599 5.71 -54.34 26.54
C SER A 599 5.15 -53.46 27.65
N HIS A 600 4.36 -52.46 27.25
CA HIS A 600 3.82 -51.39 28.09
C HIS A 600 2.35 -51.14 27.74
N THR A 601 1.66 -50.35 28.57
CA THR A 601 0.25 -49.99 28.35
C THR A 601 0.10 -48.47 28.31
N VAL A 602 -0.36 -47.93 27.19
CA VAL A 602 -0.90 -46.55 27.14
C VAL A 602 -2.26 -46.57 27.81
N VAL A 603 -2.52 -45.65 28.74
CA VAL A 603 -3.85 -45.44 29.34
C VAL A 603 -4.33 -44.02 29.09
N ALA A 604 -5.64 -43.87 28.99
CA ALA A 604 -6.34 -42.61 29.10
C ALA A 604 -6.97 -42.51 30.49
N LEU A 605 -6.76 -41.39 31.15
CA LEU A 605 -7.25 -41.09 32.49
C LEU A 605 -8.24 -39.95 32.44
N ASN A 606 -9.34 -40.05 33.17
CA ASN A 606 -10.27 -38.92 33.34
C ASN A 606 -9.76 -37.90 34.39
N ALA A 607 -10.50 -36.81 34.55
CA ALA A 607 -10.23 -35.78 35.57
C ALA A 607 -10.33 -36.25 37.05
N GLN A 608 -10.56 -37.53 37.32
CA GLN A 608 -10.49 -38.15 38.65
C GLN A 608 -9.26 -39.06 38.81
N GLY A 609 -8.51 -39.34 37.74
CA GLY A 609 -7.37 -40.25 37.72
C GLY A 609 -7.74 -41.73 37.50
N ASP A 610 -9.00 -42.03 37.15
CA ASP A 610 -9.45 -43.37 36.81
C ASP A 610 -9.08 -43.71 35.35
N VAL A 611 -8.61 -44.95 35.12
CA VAL A 611 -8.33 -45.45 33.76
C VAL A 611 -9.66 -45.73 33.05
N VAL A 612 -9.95 -44.93 32.04
CA VAL A 612 -11.17 -45.04 31.22
C VAL A 612 -10.95 -45.84 29.93
N ALA A 613 -9.74 -45.81 29.36
CA ALA A 613 -9.35 -46.61 28.20
C ALA A 613 -7.87 -47.04 28.26
N SER A 614 -7.49 -48.10 27.54
CA SER A 614 -6.11 -48.59 27.48
C SER A 614 -5.77 -49.28 26.16
N ALA A 615 -4.54 -49.11 25.67
CA ALA A 615 -3.98 -49.82 24.52
C ALA A 615 -2.57 -50.37 24.84
N ALA A 616 -2.20 -51.50 24.24
CA ALA A 616 -0.88 -52.09 24.42
C ALA A 616 0.14 -51.47 23.45
N LEU A 617 1.37 -51.21 23.92
CA LEU A 617 2.46 -50.64 23.14
C LEU A 617 3.77 -51.39 23.42
N ASN A 618 4.48 -51.78 22.36
CA ASN A 618 5.82 -52.34 22.46
C ASN A 618 6.88 -51.24 22.20
N VAL A 619 7.55 -50.77 23.25
CA VAL A 619 8.65 -49.80 23.09
C VAL A 619 9.91 -50.57 22.74
N VAL A 620 10.47 -50.28 21.58
CA VAL A 620 11.77 -50.80 21.13
C VAL A 620 12.85 -49.84 21.59
N ALA A 621 13.97 -50.38 22.06
CA ALA A 621 15.13 -49.56 22.40
C ALA A 621 15.60 -48.81 21.14
N GLY A 622 15.57 -47.48 21.18
CA GLY A 622 16.34 -46.65 20.25
C GLY A 622 17.79 -47.12 20.24
N ALA A 623 18.45 -47.07 19.09
CA ALA A 623 19.80 -47.65 18.91
C ALA A 623 20.85 -46.93 19.78
N SER A 624 20.99 -47.37 21.03
CA SER A 624 22.02 -46.89 21.94
C SER A 624 23.39 -47.19 21.32
N GLY A 625 24.18 -46.15 21.07
CA GLY A 625 25.54 -46.28 20.57
C GLY A 625 26.35 -47.16 21.51
N GLY A 626 26.55 -48.43 21.12
CA GLY A 626 27.11 -49.45 22.00
C GLY A 626 28.51 -49.05 22.46
N ALA A 627 28.68 -48.85 23.77
CA ALA A 627 29.94 -48.48 24.38
C ALA A 627 30.96 -49.63 24.23
N SER A 628 31.71 -49.62 23.13
CA SER A 628 32.78 -50.58 22.87
C SER A 628 33.94 -50.31 23.83
N THR A 629 34.28 -51.32 24.64
CA THR A 629 35.40 -51.24 25.59
C THR A 629 36.71 -51.00 24.85
N PRO A 630 37.48 -49.94 25.16
CA PRO A 630 38.76 -49.70 24.50
C PRO A 630 39.80 -50.73 24.98
N PRO A 631 40.59 -51.33 24.07
CA PRO A 631 41.74 -52.14 24.45
C PRO A 631 42.86 -51.25 25.02
N GLN A 632 43.67 -51.80 25.93
CA GLN A 632 44.84 -51.11 26.49
C GLN A 632 46.10 -51.36 25.64
N GLY A 633 46.96 -50.34 25.55
CA GLY A 633 48.23 -50.37 24.82
C GLY A 633 48.12 -49.78 23.40
N GLN A 634 49.08 -49.02 22.89
CA GLN A 634 50.42 -48.69 23.43
C GLN A 634 50.84 -47.26 23.01
N ASP A 635 51.90 -46.75 23.62
CA ASP A 635 52.38 -45.36 23.55
C ASP A 635 52.71 -44.86 22.13
N ASP A 636 52.35 -43.60 21.83
CA ASP A 636 53.29 -42.64 21.23
C ASP A 636 52.90 -41.18 21.61
N LEU A 637 53.85 -40.23 21.53
CA LEU A 637 53.72 -38.87 22.08
C LEU A 637 54.22 -37.74 21.14
N ALA A 638 53.28 -36.95 20.61
CA ALA A 638 53.45 -35.55 20.21
C ALA A 638 52.05 -34.86 20.25
N ALA A 639 51.80 -33.72 20.91
CA ALA A 639 52.45 -32.40 20.89
C ALA A 639 52.33 -31.71 19.50
N THR A 640 51.77 -30.51 19.32
CA THR A 640 51.24 -29.43 20.21
C THR A 640 49.93 -28.88 19.57
N GLY A 641 48.96 -28.21 20.19
CA GLY A 641 48.94 -27.30 21.35
C GLY A 641 48.34 -25.94 20.92
N GLY A 642 47.39 -25.41 21.71
CA GLY A 642 47.01 -23.97 21.75
C GLY A 642 45.77 -23.56 20.92
N GLU A 643 44.82 -22.75 21.41
CA GLU A 643 44.68 -22.05 22.71
C GLU A 643 43.26 -22.16 23.32
N LEU A 644 43.08 -21.54 24.50
CA LEU A 644 41.91 -21.49 25.39
C LEU A 644 41.41 -20.01 25.51
N PRO A 645 40.36 -19.63 26.30
CA PRO A 645 39.54 -20.38 27.25
C PRO A 645 38.03 -20.41 26.85
N SER A 646 36.96 -19.97 27.55
CA SER A 646 36.71 -19.01 28.66
C SER A 646 35.67 -19.52 29.70
N PHE A 647 35.47 -18.74 30.76
CA PHE A 647 34.62 -18.93 31.94
C PHE A 647 33.36 -18.03 31.92
N ALA A 648 32.37 -18.09 32.83
CA ALA A 648 31.79 -19.19 33.64
C ALA A 648 30.59 -18.68 34.50
N VAL A 649 29.77 -19.62 34.97
CA VAL A 649 29.01 -19.66 36.26
C VAL A 649 28.87 -18.38 37.09
N THR A 650 27.62 -17.92 37.30
CA THR A 650 27.00 -17.42 38.58
C THR A 650 25.58 -16.89 38.25
N MET A 651 24.59 -16.81 39.15
CA MET A 651 24.39 -17.37 40.50
C MET A 651 22.87 -17.46 40.77
N ALA A 652 22.37 -18.53 41.39
CA ALA A 652 20.95 -18.65 41.77
C ALA A 652 20.70 -18.14 43.20
N ALA A 653 20.62 -16.82 43.39
CA ALA A 653 20.19 -16.23 44.66
C ALA A 653 19.68 -14.78 44.52
N GLY A 654 18.36 -14.59 44.40
CA GLY A 654 17.70 -13.32 44.75
C GLY A 654 16.76 -12.72 43.70
N LEU A 655 15.46 -12.99 43.85
CA LEU A 655 14.42 -11.93 43.84
C LEU A 655 13.05 -12.44 44.35
N LEU A 656 13.04 -13.07 45.53
CA LEU A 656 11.82 -13.42 46.28
C LEU A 656 11.11 -12.17 46.89
N LEU A 657 11.22 -11.02 46.22
CA LEU A 657 10.87 -9.68 46.71
C LEU A 657 10.16 -8.77 45.68
N ALA A 658 9.88 -9.25 44.46
CA ALA A 658 9.08 -8.50 43.47
C ALA A 658 7.58 -8.81 43.52
N GLY A 659 7.18 -10.03 43.94
CA GLY A 659 5.78 -10.47 43.95
C GLY A 659 4.84 -9.73 44.93
N ALA A 660 5.36 -8.85 45.79
CA ALA A 660 4.62 -8.22 46.87
C ALA A 660 3.95 -6.86 46.52
N MET A 661 4.22 -6.28 45.34
CA MET A 661 3.75 -4.91 45.01
C MET A 661 2.58 -4.79 44.02
N LEU A 662 2.24 -5.83 43.24
CA LEU A 662 1.11 -5.74 42.30
C LEU A 662 -0.25 -6.10 42.93
N LEU A 663 -0.30 -6.96 43.95
CA LEU A 663 -1.53 -7.32 44.67
C LEU A 663 -2.05 -6.24 45.64
N ARG A 664 -1.41 -5.07 45.72
CA ARG A 664 -1.79 -3.98 46.64
C ARG A 664 -2.31 -2.70 45.98
N ARG A 665 -2.35 -2.61 44.64
CA ARG A 665 -2.86 -1.42 43.93
C ARG A 665 -4.27 -1.59 43.33
N ARG A 666 -4.79 -2.81 43.18
CA ARG A 666 -6.15 -3.08 42.66
C ARG A 666 -7.24 -3.10 43.76
N ARG A 667 -7.12 -2.25 44.78
CA ARG A 667 -8.08 -2.15 45.91
C ARG A 667 -8.45 -0.71 46.31
N GLN A 668 -8.24 0.27 45.42
CA GLN A 668 -8.69 1.66 45.54
C GLN A 668 -9.18 2.20 44.18
N GLN A 669 -10.19 1.54 43.61
CA GLN A 669 -11.14 2.04 42.59
C GLN A 669 -12.35 1.07 42.60
N GLY A 670 -13.36 1.20 43.46
CA GLY A 670 -13.50 2.14 44.59
C GLY A 670 -13.77 3.57 44.16
#